data_AF-A0A0W8DMV4-F1
#
_entry.id   AF-A0A0W8DMV4-F1
#
_cell.length_a   1.000
_cell.length_b   1.000
_cell.length_c   1.000
_cell.angle_alpha   90.00
_cell.angle_beta   90.00
_cell.angle_gamma   90.00
#
_symmetry.space_group_name_H-M   'P 1'
#
loop_
_entity.id
_entity.type
_entity.pdbx_description
1 polymer ?
#
loop_
_entity_poly.entity_id
_entity_poly.type
_entity_poly.pdbx_seq_one_letter_code
_entity_poly.pdbx_strand_id
1 'polypeptide(L)'
;MDDEIGTLKMNKLRLEEENRSLRDQNFELQSKARAAETTLIKAQTGIEERETQVRVLTDHNTELLRLLEHEEAQSSSLALRTTQLKSDLEALETRYASLLASAKTHEEIATRATREGQMRAEEVRLLRNESDQLRACNVEMKMKTQVELEALQEQLRVRKEKQYQLLEKLQQLEEAKRQSDDQLASAEDKARKLHARNQELETQVQLEAKAKRVQIDANKNFFIENGNLQRDKHELQTRFDKAEQERSRMEAENRDSADQLREMAEKVFQLLERLKLAELGKTKAIDGLKQKEVELLALKKKNARLLKEGTQEGKARVKSELDKKVLLEQLQALKKHNAQLSLRCSDEVKAKLREADERKQLEEKIKTMSSRVAFLLNKMQADEEAKIVSKEETKKLQAQLTTLQEKGAELAHKLHSTAESNRVVTEALRCKQDELDAQTIKFEATQKKMAEVALAMEQSGIPMATGADNNQEAHQREATHPDDTAAVANGRFFVECRASHGGLLLIKARRTNFSPKAQQQSIDFLERMGVNTFLKRAQKSLNTKQLLVERIAAFLTTIITCEDAVADVKEQLAAKDDQIGHLSRKIRWMQERLTTEEDAKRKTLLRYVHEVKSRALTVSTDLSDERNSGILKLPESGVGTKKCTPLLLSCVTLPMSVNFNCEATPSPVKEHEPLQQC
;
A
#
# COMPACT_ATOMS: atom_id res chain seq x y z
N MET A 1 -78.44 -139.65 -126.40
CA MET A 1 -77.03 -139.99 -126.18
C MET A 1 -76.11 -138.86 -126.65
N ASP A 2 -76.04 -138.50 -127.93
CA ASP A 2 -75.08 -137.45 -128.38
C ASP A 2 -75.34 -136.05 -127.78
N ASP A 3 -76.61 -135.63 -127.65
CA ASP A 3 -76.97 -134.30 -127.09
C ASP A 3 -76.60 -134.14 -125.60
N GLU A 4 -76.61 -135.25 -124.84
CA GLU A 4 -76.20 -135.30 -123.43
C GLU A 4 -74.68 -135.11 -123.30
N ILE A 5 -73.91 -135.62 -124.27
CA ILE A 5 -72.45 -135.43 -124.33
C ILE A 5 -72.11 -133.98 -124.70
N GLY A 6 -72.90 -133.34 -125.58
CA GLY A 6 -72.75 -131.92 -125.93
C GLY A 6 -73.00 -130.99 -124.74
N THR A 7 -74.10 -131.19 -124.03
CA THR A 7 -74.46 -130.38 -122.84
C THR A 7 -73.48 -130.57 -121.68
N LEU A 8 -73.02 -131.81 -121.41
CA LEU A 8 -71.97 -132.06 -120.42
C LEU A 8 -70.64 -131.37 -120.75
N LYS A 9 -70.24 -131.31 -122.04
CA LYS A 9 -69.02 -130.58 -122.46
C LYS A 9 -69.13 -129.08 -122.24
N MET A 10 -70.28 -128.46 -122.55
CA MET A 10 -70.49 -127.02 -122.32
C MET A 10 -70.52 -126.68 -120.82
N ASN A 11 -71.19 -127.49 -120.00
CA ASN A 11 -71.18 -127.31 -118.54
C ASN A 11 -69.77 -127.50 -117.95
N LYS A 12 -68.99 -128.45 -118.46
CA LYS A 12 -67.57 -128.59 -118.08
C LYS A 12 -66.76 -127.33 -118.43
N LEU A 13 -66.86 -126.83 -119.66
CA LEU A 13 -66.14 -125.62 -120.10
C LEU A 13 -66.47 -124.41 -119.21
N ARG A 14 -67.77 -124.19 -118.94
CA ARG A 14 -68.21 -123.13 -118.03
C ARG A 14 -67.63 -123.29 -116.62
N LEU A 15 -67.62 -124.51 -116.06
CA LEU A 15 -67.05 -124.79 -114.74
C LEU A 15 -65.51 -124.64 -114.70
N GLU A 16 -64.83 -124.83 -115.83
CA GLU A 16 -63.39 -124.57 -115.99
C GLU A 16 -63.09 -123.06 -116.09
N GLU A 17 -63.92 -122.28 -116.81
CA GLU A 17 -63.85 -120.81 -116.85
C GLU A 17 -64.19 -120.18 -115.49
N GLU A 18 -65.22 -120.68 -114.81
CA GLU A 18 -65.63 -120.23 -113.48
C GLU A 18 -64.57 -120.60 -112.42
N ASN A 19 -63.93 -121.78 -112.52
CA ASN A 19 -62.73 -122.10 -111.74
C ASN A 19 -61.59 -121.12 -111.98
N ARG A 20 -61.38 -120.68 -113.23
CA ARG A 20 -60.30 -119.75 -113.60
C ARG A 20 -60.56 -118.38 -112.99
N SER A 21 -61.75 -117.83 -113.20
CA SER A 21 -62.20 -116.57 -112.60
C SER A 21 -62.11 -116.59 -111.07
N LEU A 22 -62.53 -117.67 -110.41
CA LEU A 22 -62.41 -117.82 -108.95
C LEU A 22 -60.94 -117.92 -108.48
N ARG A 23 -60.05 -118.55 -109.25
CA ARG A 23 -58.60 -118.56 -108.94
C ARG A 23 -57.98 -117.18 -109.12
N ASP A 24 -58.33 -116.47 -110.17
CA ASP A 24 -57.82 -115.12 -110.45
C ASP A 24 -58.31 -114.12 -109.39
N GLN A 25 -59.59 -114.19 -109.00
CA GLN A 25 -60.15 -113.42 -107.87
C GLN A 25 -59.49 -113.78 -106.53
N ASN A 26 -59.26 -115.06 -106.25
CA ASN A 26 -58.60 -115.50 -105.02
C ASN A 26 -57.12 -115.05 -104.99
N PHE A 27 -56.43 -115.06 -106.13
CA PHE A 27 -55.09 -114.49 -106.27
C PHE A 27 -55.08 -112.97 -106.07
N GLU A 28 -56.06 -112.25 -106.64
CA GLU A 28 -56.20 -110.81 -106.43
C GLU A 28 -56.54 -110.46 -104.98
N LEU A 29 -57.40 -111.25 -104.32
CA LEU A 29 -57.70 -111.12 -102.89
C LEU A 29 -56.50 -111.45 -102.00
N GLN A 30 -55.71 -112.48 -102.32
CA GLN A 30 -54.45 -112.75 -101.62
C GLN A 30 -53.42 -111.64 -101.83
N SER A 31 -53.36 -111.04 -103.03
CA SER A 31 -52.50 -109.89 -103.32
C SER A 31 -52.94 -108.67 -102.50
N LYS A 32 -54.24 -108.35 -102.49
CA LYS A 32 -54.82 -107.26 -101.67
C LYS A 32 -54.65 -107.52 -100.16
N ALA A 33 -54.81 -108.75 -99.70
CA ALA A 33 -54.59 -109.12 -98.30
C ALA A 33 -53.12 -108.95 -97.89
N ARG A 34 -52.16 -109.45 -98.69
CA ARG A 34 -50.72 -109.24 -98.45
C ARG A 34 -50.32 -107.77 -98.52
N ALA A 35 -50.94 -106.98 -99.41
CA ALA A 35 -50.73 -105.54 -99.48
C ALA A 35 -51.25 -104.83 -98.22
N ALA A 36 -52.47 -105.17 -97.77
CA ALA A 36 -53.07 -104.65 -96.54
C ALA A 36 -52.25 -105.03 -95.30
N GLU A 37 -51.83 -106.29 -95.19
CA GLU A 37 -50.93 -106.81 -94.16
C GLU A 37 -49.58 -106.07 -94.18
N THR A 38 -48.98 -105.87 -95.35
CA THR A 38 -47.75 -105.06 -95.50
C THR A 38 -47.94 -103.61 -95.06
N THR A 39 -49.09 -102.99 -95.35
CA THR A 39 -49.39 -101.63 -94.87
C THR A 39 -49.69 -101.59 -93.37
N LEU A 40 -50.29 -102.64 -92.80
CA LEU A 40 -50.60 -102.74 -91.38
C LEU A 40 -49.32 -102.97 -90.56
N ILE A 41 -48.41 -103.83 -91.01
CA ILE A 41 -47.08 -104.00 -90.43
C ILE A 41 -46.31 -102.67 -90.47
N LYS A 42 -46.29 -101.97 -91.61
CA LYS A 42 -45.65 -100.64 -91.71
C LYS A 42 -46.30 -99.58 -90.82
N ALA A 43 -47.62 -99.67 -90.58
CA ALA A 43 -48.30 -98.79 -89.65
C ALA A 43 -47.96 -99.13 -88.19
N GLN A 44 -47.83 -100.42 -87.85
CA GLN A 44 -47.41 -100.88 -86.53
C GLN A 44 -45.97 -100.47 -86.22
N THR A 45 -45.01 -100.76 -87.11
CA THR A 45 -43.61 -100.31 -86.90
C THR A 45 -43.52 -98.78 -86.85
N GLY A 46 -44.27 -98.07 -87.69
CA GLY A 46 -44.37 -96.61 -87.66
C GLY A 46 -45.12 -96.03 -86.45
N ILE A 47 -45.80 -96.85 -85.65
CA ILE A 47 -46.34 -96.50 -84.33
C ILE A 47 -45.29 -96.80 -83.26
N GLU A 48 -44.65 -97.97 -83.28
CA GLU A 48 -43.57 -98.36 -82.35
C GLU A 48 -42.37 -97.39 -82.40
N GLU A 49 -41.96 -96.95 -83.60
CA GLU A 49 -40.96 -95.90 -83.81
C GLU A 49 -41.37 -94.57 -83.17
N ARG A 50 -42.67 -94.22 -83.23
CA ARG A 50 -43.19 -92.99 -82.61
C ARG A 50 -43.34 -93.13 -81.10
N GLU A 51 -43.75 -94.28 -80.59
CA GLU A 51 -43.83 -94.54 -79.15
C GLU A 51 -42.45 -94.54 -78.50
N THR A 52 -41.44 -95.12 -79.16
CA THR A 52 -40.05 -95.03 -78.70
C THR A 52 -39.52 -93.60 -78.80
N GLN A 53 -39.81 -92.85 -79.87
CA GLN A 53 -39.45 -91.42 -79.96
C GLN A 53 -40.13 -90.58 -78.86
N VAL A 54 -41.43 -90.79 -78.60
CA VAL A 54 -42.19 -90.09 -77.54
C VAL A 54 -41.66 -90.45 -76.15
N ARG A 55 -41.29 -91.71 -75.91
CA ARG A 55 -40.64 -92.14 -74.66
C ARG A 55 -39.31 -91.42 -74.47
N VAL A 56 -38.42 -91.48 -75.47
CA VAL A 56 -37.12 -90.79 -75.44
C VAL A 56 -37.28 -89.28 -75.21
N LEU A 57 -38.26 -88.62 -75.84
CA LEU A 57 -38.57 -87.21 -75.61
C LEU A 57 -39.13 -86.94 -74.20
N THR A 58 -39.91 -87.87 -73.64
CA THR A 58 -40.41 -87.79 -72.26
C THR A 58 -39.24 -87.89 -71.27
N ASP A 59 -38.36 -88.88 -71.47
CA ASP A 59 -37.19 -89.08 -70.62
C ASP A 59 -36.26 -87.84 -70.66
N HIS A 60 -35.98 -87.29 -71.85
CA HIS A 60 -35.21 -86.04 -72.00
C HIS A 60 -35.89 -84.85 -71.33
N ASN A 61 -37.22 -84.72 -71.45
CA ASN A 61 -37.96 -83.65 -70.76
C ASN A 61 -37.91 -83.80 -69.23
N THR A 62 -37.94 -85.03 -68.70
CA THR A 62 -37.79 -85.24 -67.24
C THR A 62 -36.39 -84.92 -66.74
N GLU A 63 -35.34 -85.24 -67.49
CA GLU A 63 -33.97 -84.86 -67.11
C GLU A 63 -33.72 -83.36 -67.25
N LEU A 64 -34.29 -82.70 -68.27
CA LEU A 64 -34.24 -81.24 -68.39
C LEU A 64 -34.93 -80.54 -67.21
N LEU A 65 -36.11 -81.03 -66.77
CA LEU A 65 -36.78 -80.51 -65.57
C LEU A 65 -35.94 -80.73 -64.31
N ARG A 66 -35.36 -81.92 -64.13
CA ARG A 66 -34.45 -82.24 -63.02
C ARG A 66 -33.21 -81.33 -62.98
N LEU A 67 -32.63 -81.01 -64.14
CA LEU A 67 -31.49 -80.10 -64.25
C LEU A 67 -31.89 -78.65 -63.95
N LEU A 68 -33.08 -78.21 -64.37
CA LEU A 68 -33.63 -76.90 -64.02
C LEU A 68 -33.89 -76.79 -62.50
N GLU A 69 -34.53 -77.78 -61.88
CA GLU A 69 -34.71 -77.84 -60.42
C GLU A 69 -33.36 -77.76 -59.68
N HIS A 70 -32.31 -78.39 -60.21
CA HIS A 70 -30.97 -78.35 -59.62
C HIS A 70 -30.33 -76.95 -59.75
N GLU A 71 -30.39 -76.32 -60.92
CA GLU A 71 -29.86 -74.96 -61.14
C GLU A 71 -30.67 -73.88 -60.40
N GLU A 72 -31.98 -74.04 -60.22
CA GLU A 72 -32.81 -73.16 -59.38
C GLU A 72 -32.42 -73.31 -57.90
N ALA A 73 -32.24 -74.53 -57.40
CA ALA A 73 -31.78 -74.79 -56.04
C ALA A 73 -30.34 -74.26 -55.80
N GLN A 74 -29.45 -74.43 -56.78
CA GLN A 74 -28.09 -73.90 -56.76
C GLN A 74 -28.09 -72.36 -56.79
N SER A 75 -28.89 -71.75 -57.65
CA SER A 75 -29.05 -70.29 -57.73
C SER A 75 -29.62 -69.70 -56.44
N SER A 76 -30.59 -70.37 -55.82
CA SER A 76 -31.14 -70.00 -54.50
C SER A 76 -30.07 -70.07 -53.40
N SER A 77 -29.27 -71.14 -53.39
CA SER A 77 -28.14 -71.30 -52.47
C SER A 77 -27.07 -70.21 -52.64
N LEU A 78 -26.71 -69.88 -53.89
CA LEU A 78 -25.77 -68.81 -54.22
C LEU A 78 -26.32 -67.41 -53.88
N ALA A 79 -27.63 -67.18 -54.06
CA ALA A 79 -28.29 -65.95 -53.65
C ALA A 79 -28.23 -65.78 -52.12
N LEU A 80 -28.59 -66.81 -51.35
CA LEU A 80 -28.50 -66.82 -49.89
C LEU A 80 -27.05 -66.60 -49.40
N ARG A 81 -26.08 -67.24 -50.05
CA ARG A 81 -24.65 -67.04 -49.74
C ARG A 81 -24.21 -65.60 -50.04
N THR A 82 -24.72 -65.01 -51.11
CA THR A 82 -24.44 -63.60 -51.49
C THR A 82 -25.07 -62.61 -50.53
N THR A 83 -26.30 -62.85 -50.05
CA THR A 83 -26.92 -61.99 -49.03
C THR A 83 -26.22 -62.09 -47.68
N GLN A 84 -25.76 -63.28 -47.27
CA GLN A 84 -24.98 -63.44 -46.04
C GLN A 84 -23.65 -62.68 -46.15
N LEU A 85 -22.90 -62.86 -47.24
CA LEU A 85 -21.61 -62.17 -47.43
C LEU A 85 -21.73 -60.64 -47.50
N LYS A 86 -22.86 -60.10 -47.98
CA LYS A 86 -23.15 -58.66 -47.90
C LYS A 86 -23.40 -58.21 -46.46
N SER A 87 -24.20 -58.95 -45.69
CA SER A 87 -24.44 -58.65 -44.27
C SER A 87 -23.16 -58.75 -43.44
N ASP A 88 -22.30 -59.74 -43.71
CA ASP A 88 -20.99 -59.90 -43.08
C ASP A 88 -20.04 -58.73 -43.43
N LEU A 89 -20.10 -58.22 -44.67
CA LEU A 89 -19.33 -57.05 -45.11
C LEU A 89 -19.80 -55.77 -44.41
N GLU A 90 -21.10 -55.49 -44.39
CA GLU A 90 -21.71 -54.34 -43.70
C GLU A 90 -21.39 -54.38 -42.19
N ALA A 91 -21.44 -55.57 -41.58
CA ALA A 91 -21.04 -55.79 -40.19
C ALA A 91 -19.54 -55.60 -39.94
N LEU A 92 -18.68 -55.79 -40.95
CA LEU A 92 -17.24 -55.55 -40.86
C LEU A 92 -16.90 -54.07 -41.06
N GLU A 93 -17.53 -53.40 -42.03
CA GLU A 93 -17.38 -51.96 -42.30
C GLU A 93 -17.82 -51.11 -41.10
N THR A 94 -18.98 -51.42 -40.50
CA THR A 94 -19.45 -50.74 -39.28
C THR A 94 -18.53 -50.95 -38.09
N ARG A 95 -17.96 -52.15 -37.91
CA ARG A 95 -16.92 -52.42 -36.89
C ARG A 95 -15.63 -51.64 -37.15
N TYR A 96 -15.18 -51.57 -38.40
CA TYR A 96 -13.99 -50.81 -38.79
C TYR A 96 -14.17 -49.30 -38.56
N ALA A 97 -15.32 -48.74 -38.94
CA ALA A 97 -15.67 -47.34 -38.68
C ALA A 97 -15.71 -47.03 -37.18
N SER A 98 -16.30 -47.92 -36.37
CA SER A 98 -16.33 -47.80 -34.90
C SER A 98 -14.93 -47.85 -34.29
N LEU A 99 -14.09 -48.80 -34.73
CA LEU A 99 -12.69 -48.92 -34.28
C LEU A 99 -11.86 -47.68 -34.65
N LEU A 100 -12.02 -47.16 -35.86
CA LEU A 100 -11.31 -45.97 -36.33
C LEU A 100 -11.74 -44.70 -35.59
N ALA A 101 -13.04 -44.56 -35.28
CA ALA A 101 -13.53 -43.51 -34.39
C ALA A 101 -12.96 -43.61 -32.97
N SER A 102 -12.90 -44.83 -32.41
CA SER A 102 -12.30 -45.08 -31.09
C SER A 102 -10.79 -44.80 -31.06
N ALA A 103 -10.04 -45.19 -32.09
CA ALA A 103 -8.62 -44.88 -32.20
C ALA A 103 -8.37 -43.36 -32.21
N LYS A 104 -9.18 -42.61 -32.95
CA LYS A 104 -9.11 -41.13 -33.00
C LYS A 104 -9.45 -40.47 -31.66
N THR A 105 -10.47 -40.94 -30.93
CA THR A 105 -10.77 -40.37 -29.60
C THR A 105 -9.67 -40.70 -28.58
N HIS A 106 -9.03 -41.87 -28.66
CA HIS A 106 -7.84 -42.17 -27.85
C HIS A 106 -6.65 -41.28 -28.19
N GLU A 107 -6.41 -40.94 -29.46
CA GLU A 107 -5.38 -39.96 -29.88
C GLU A 107 -5.69 -38.54 -29.35
N GLU A 108 -6.94 -38.09 -29.45
CA GLU A 108 -7.40 -36.80 -28.92
C GLU A 108 -7.29 -36.72 -27.38
N ILE A 109 -7.49 -37.85 -26.67
CA ILE A 109 -7.29 -37.96 -25.23
C ILE A 109 -5.79 -37.95 -24.89
N ALA A 110 -4.95 -38.71 -25.60
CA ALA A 110 -3.51 -38.78 -25.34
C ALA A 110 -2.81 -37.43 -25.59
N THR A 111 -3.18 -36.73 -26.67
CA THR A 111 -2.66 -35.38 -26.96
C THR A 111 -3.14 -34.34 -25.96
N ARG A 112 -4.37 -34.45 -25.44
CA ARG A 112 -4.87 -33.60 -24.34
C ARG A 112 -4.11 -33.86 -23.04
N ALA A 113 -3.98 -35.12 -22.62
CA ALA A 113 -3.24 -35.50 -21.41
C ALA A 113 -1.78 -35.04 -21.46
N THR A 114 -1.13 -35.13 -22.63
CA THR A 114 0.24 -34.63 -22.85
C THR A 114 0.34 -33.12 -22.65
N ARG A 115 -0.60 -32.34 -23.21
CA ARG A 115 -0.66 -30.87 -23.02
C ARG A 115 -0.93 -30.49 -21.56
N GLU A 116 -1.85 -31.17 -20.89
CA GLU A 116 -2.09 -30.93 -19.46
C GLU A 116 -0.87 -31.27 -18.60
N GLY A 117 -0.16 -32.36 -18.92
CA GLY A 117 1.10 -32.72 -18.26
C GLY A 117 2.17 -31.63 -18.40
N GLN A 118 2.30 -31.04 -19.60
CA GLN A 118 3.17 -29.88 -19.84
C GLN A 118 2.75 -28.67 -19.00
N MET A 119 1.46 -28.30 -19.01
CA MET A 119 0.94 -27.17 -18.23
C MET A 119 1.19 -27.35 -16.71
N ARG A 120 0.93 -28.55 -16.17
CA ARG A 120 1.21 -28.88 -14.76
C ARG A 120 2.70 -28.82 -14.43
N ALA A 121 3.57 -29.24 -15.35
CA ALA A 121 5.03 -29.13 -15.18
C ALA A 121 5.52 -27.67 -15.20
N GLU A 122 4.94 -26.81 -16.05
CA GLU A 122 5.24 -25.38 -16.06
C GLU A 122 4.72 -24.68 -14.79
N GLU A 123 3.52 -25.02 -14.31
CA GLU A 123 2.97 -24.52 -13.05
C GLU A 123 3.86 -24.88 -11.85
N VAL A 124 4.27 -26.15 -11.72
CA VAL A 124 5.20 -26.59 -10.67
C VAL A 124 6.55 -25.86 -10.76
N ARG A 125 7.04 -25.56 -11.98
CA ARG A 125 8.26 -24.76 -12.18
C ARG A 125 8.08 -23.31 -11.73
N LEU A 126 6.94 -22.69 -12.04
CA LEU A 126 6.61 -21.33 -11.62
C LEU A 126 6.45 -21.23 -10.09
N LEU A 127 5.74 -22.16 -9.47
CA LEU A 127 5.55 -22.23 -8.01
C LEU A 127 6.88 -22.45 -7.25
N ARG A 128 7.81 -23.23 -7.82
CA ARG A 128 9.18 -23.35 -7.28
C ARG A 128 9.92 -22.01 -7.34
N ASN A 129 9.88 -21.31 -8.48
CA ASN A 129 10.50 -20.00 -8.62
C ASN A 129 9.87 -18.95 -7.67
N GLU A 130 8.55 -18.95 -7.49
CA GLU A 130 7.83 -18.09 -6.53
C GLU A 130 8.28 -18.40 -5.09
N SER A 131 8.39 -19.68 -4.73
CA SER A 131 8.89 -20.12 -3.42
C SER A 131 10.35 -19.70 -3.16
N ASP A 132 11.21 -19.79 -4.17
CA ASP A 132 12.62 -19.38 -4.06
C ASP A 132 12.77 -17.85 -3.91
N GLN A 133 11.97 -17.08 -4.65
CA GLN A 133 11.90 -15.62 -4.51
C GLN A 133 11.38 -15.20 -3.13
N LEU A 134 10.32 -15.86 -2.63
CA LEU A 134 9.79 -15.63 -1.29
C LEU A 134 10.80 -16.00 -0.20
N ARG A 135 11.57 -17.07 -0.38
CA ARG A 135 12.67 -17.43 0.54
C ARG A 135 13.79 -16.39 0.54
N ALA A 136 14.22 -15.90 -0.62
CA ALA A 136 15.23 -14.85 -0.73
C ALA A 136 14.76 -13.54 -0.05
N CYS A 137 13.53 -13.10 -0.36
CA CYS A 137 12.92 -11.92 0.25
C CYS A 137 12.78 -12.06 1.78
N ASN A 138 12.43 -13.25 2.28
CA ASN A 138 12.35 -13.50 3.73
C ASN A 138 13.71 -13.36 4.44
N VAL A 139 14.80 -13.80 3.79
CA VAL A 139 16.18 -13.63 4.30
C VAL A 139 16.60 -12.15 4.25
N GLU A 140 16.32 -11.44 3.16
CA GLU A 140 16.62 -10.01 3.04
C GLU A 140 15.89 -9.17 4.08
N MET A 141 14.59 -9.43 4.30
CA MET A 141 13.79 -8.75 5.33
C MET A 141 14.30 -9.04 6.74
N LYS A 142 14.68 -10.30 7.04
CA LYS A 142 15.33 -10.64 8.32
C LYS A 142 16.61 -9.82 8.54
N MET A 143 17.48 -9.76 7.53
CA MET A 143 18.74 -8.99 7.61
C MET A 143 18.49 -7.49 7.82
N LYS A 144 17.49 -6.90 7.15
CA LYS A 144 17.08 -5.50 7.38
C LYS A 144 16.61 -5.29 8.82
N THR A 145 15.69 -6.13 9.32
CA THR A 145 15.20 -6.01 10.70
C THR A 145 16.28 -6.25 11.75
N GLN A 146 17.28 -7.08 11.47
CA GLN A 146 18.44 -7.25 12.35
C GLN A 146 19.30 -5.97 12.40
N VAL A 147 19.62 -5.37 11.25
CA VAL A 147 20.39 -4.11 11.19
C VAL A 147 19.63 -2.96 11.87
N GLU A 148 18.29 -2.90 11.73
CA GLU A 148 17.45 -1.95 12.46
C GLU A 148 17.50 -2.16 13.98
N LEU A 149 17.45 -3.40 14.45
CA LEU A 149 17.59 -3.74 15.89
C LEU A 149 18.98 -3.37 16.42
N GLU A 150 20.05 -3.68 15.68
CA GLU A 150 21.43 -3.32 16.04
C GLU A 150 21.62 -1.80 16.10
N ALA A 151 21.07 -1.06 15.13
CA ALA A 151 21.10 0.40 15.12
C ALA A 151 20.31 1.03 16.29
N LEU A 152 19.17 0.43 16.68
CA LEU A 152 18.39 0.87 17.84
C LEU A 152 19.10 0.55 19.17
N GLN A 153 19.80 -0.59 19.25
CA GLN A 153 20.64 -0.95 20.41
C GLN A 153 21.82 0.03 20.57
N GLU A 154 22.49 0.41 19.48
CA GLU A 154 23.58 1.40 19.53
C GLU A 154 23.07 2.80 19.89
N GLN A 155 21.90 3.22 19.36
CA GLN A 155 21.26 4.46 19.82
C GLN A 155 20.94 4.44 21.32
N LEU A 156 20.51 3.29 21.86
CA LEU A 156 20.29 3.13 23.30
C LEU A 156 21.61 3.15 24.10
N ARG A 157 22.68 2.55 23.57
CA ARG A 157 24.02 2.61 24.17
C ARG A 157 24.53 4.05 24.27
N VAL A 158 24.47 4.81 23.17
CA VAL A 158 24.86 6.23 23.13
C VAL A 158 23.99 7.12 24.03
N ARG A 159 22.68 6.81 24.17
CA ARG A 159 21.81 7.52 25.13
C ARG A 159 22.23 7.26 26.58
N LYS A 160 22.52 6.01 26.95
CA LYS A 160 23.01 5.65 28.29
C LYS A 160 24.37 6.30 28.58
N GLU A 161 25.29 6.26 27.62
CA GLU A 161 26.61 6.90 27.73
C GLU A 161 26.49 8.42 28.00
N LYS A 162 25.60 9.11 27.26
CA LYS A 162 25.31 10.53 27.49
C LYS A 162 24.63 10.79 28.84
N GLN A 163 23.79 9.89 29.34
CA GLN A 163 23.20 10.00 30.68
C GLN A 163 24.28 9.86 31.77
N TYR A 164 25.23 8.94 31.64
CA TYR A 164 26.36 8.83 32.56
C TYR A 164 27.27 10.07 32.52
N GLN A 165 27.61 10.59 31.33
CA GLN A 165 28.38 11.83 31.18
C GLN A 165 27.66 13.07 31.78
N LEU A 166 26.32 13.10 31.79
CA LEU A 166 25.55 14.15 32.46
C LEU A 166 25.54 13.97 33.98
N LEU A 167 25.43 12.73 34.47
CA LEU A 167 25.49 12.42 35.90
C LEU A 167 26.86 12.74 36.50
N GLU A 168 27.94 12.39 35.80
CA GLU A 168 29.33 12.73 36.18
C GLU A 168 29.53 14.25 36.28
N LYS A 169 29.06 15.00 35.28
CA LYS A 169 29.09 16.48 35.32
C LYS A 169 28.25 17.07 36.44
N LEU A 170 27.11 16.47 36.76
CA LEU A 170 26.27 16.90 37.89
C LEU A 170 27.02 16.69 39.21
N GLN A 171 27.65 15.54 39.42
CA GLN A 171 28.49 15.28 40.59
C GLN A 171 29.66 16.27 40.69
N GLN A 172 30.39 16.52 39.60
CA GLN A 172 31.47 17.51 39.55
C GLN A 172 30.98 18.93 39.92
N LEU A 173 29.77 19.31 39.51
CA LEU A 173 29.15 20.59 39.87
C LEU A 173 28.68 20.63 41.34
N GLU A 174 28.20 19.52 41.90
CA GLU A 174 27.88 19.43 43.34
C GLU A 174 29.14 19.52 44.22
N GLU A 175 30.22 18.86 43.82
CA GLU A 175 31.52 18.94 44.51
C GLU A 175 32.11 20.35 44.44
N ALA A 176 32.08 20.99 43.26
CA ALA A 176 32.48 22.38 43.10
C ALA A 176 31.59 23.35 43.91
N LYS A 177 30.27 23.08 43.99
CA LYS A 177 29.36 23.87 44.84
C LYS A 177 29.73 23.75 46.32
N ARG A 178 29.95 22.53 46.83
CA ARG A 178 30.38 22.32 48.24
C ARG A 178 31.67 23.10 48.55
N GLN A 179 32.68 23.03 47.67
CA GLN A 179 33.91 23.80 47.82
C GLN A 179 33.68 25.32 47.82
N SER A 180 32.68 25.81 47.08
CA SER A 180 32.29 27.22 47.08
C SER A 180 31.53 27.61 48.35
N ASP A 181 30.63 26.74 48.84
CA ASP A 181 29.87 26.94 50.08
C ASP A 181 30.82 26.97 51.30
N ASP A 182 31.83 26.07 51.34
CA ASP A 182 32.89 26.05 52.35
C ASP A 182 33.75 27.32 52.33
N GLN A 183 34.11 27.80 51.13
CA GLN A 183 34.85 29.06 50.96
C GLN A 183 34.02 30.27 51.42
N LEU A 184 32.71 30.29 51.12
CA LEU A 184 31.79 31.33 51.55
C LEU A 184 31.64 31.33 53.08
N ALA A 185 31.44 30.17 53.70
CA ALA A 185 31.42 30.03 55.16
C ALA A 185 32.73 30.52 55.81
N SER A 186 33.89 30.19 55.21
CA SER A 186 35.19 30.68 55.64
C SER A 186 35.34 32.20 55.48
N ALA A 187 34.72 32.80 54.47
CA ALA A 187 34.71 34.25 54.24
C ALA A 187 33.76 34.97 55.21
N GLU A 188 32.58 34.42 55.49
CA GLU A 188 31.67 34.92 56.51
C GLU A 188 32.33 34.92 57.89
N ASP A 189 33.00 33.83 58.28
CA ASP A 189 33.68 33.76 59.57
C ASP A 189 34.83 34.77 59.70
N LYS A 190 35.54 35.06 58.60
CA LYS A 190 36.52 36.16 58.55
C LYS A 190 35.83 37.52 58.67
N ALA A 191 34.70 37.73 58.01
CA ALA A 191 33.92 38.97 58.11
C ALA A 191 33.37 39.19 59.52
N ARG A 192 32.83 38.15 60.17
CA ARG A 192 32.37 38.17 61.58
C ARG A 192 33.52 38.56 62.52
N LYS A 193 34.70 37.94 62.37
CA LYS A 193 35.91 38.23 63.17
C LYS A 193 36.43 39.65 62.93
N LEU A 194 36.42 40.14 61.68
CA LEU A 194 36.79 41.51 61.36
C LEU A 194 35.78 42.53 61.90
N HIS A 195 34.48 42.22 61.88
CA HIS A 195 33.44 43.09 62.44
C HIS A 195 33.55 43.20 63.97
N ALA A 196 33.74 42.08 64.68
CA ALA A 196 34.01 42.07 66.11
C ALA A 196 35.25 42.91 66.46
N ARG A 197 36.38 42.69 65.76
CA ARG A 197 37.60 43.49 65.93
C ARG A 197 37.41 44.97 65.61
N ASN A 198 36.54 45.30 64.66
CA ASN A 198 36.22 46.70 64.36
C ASN A 198 35.39 47.34 65.49
N GLN A 199 34.43 46.62 66.09
CA GLN A 199 33.71 47.08 67.28
C GLN A 199 34.64 47.25 68.50
N GLU A 200 35.61 46.34 68.70
CA GLU A 200 36.66 46.47 69.71
C GLU A 200 37.50 47.74 69.50
N LEU A 201 37.95 48.01 68.26
CA LEU A 201 38.71 49.20 67.93
C LEU A 201 37.87 50.49 68.05
N GLU A 202 36.61 50.48 67.64
CA GLU A 202 35.70 51.62 67.80
C GLU A 202 35.44 51.93 69.28
N THR A 203 35.24 50.92 70.12
CA THR A 203 35.09 51.11 71.58
C THR A 203 36.39 51.57 72.23
N GLN A 204 37.56 51.06 71.81
CA GLN A 204 38.87 51.58 72.25
C GLN A 204 39.02 53.07 71.88
N VAL A 205 38.75 53.44 70.63
CA VAL A 205 38.85 54.84 70.17
C VAL A 205 37.86 55.75 70.93
N GLN A 206 36.65 55.28 71.25
CA GLN A 206 35.73 56.01 72.11
C GLN A 206 36.24 56.18 73.55
N LEU A 207 36.88 55.16 74.13
CA LEU A 207 37.49 55.24 75.46
C LEU A 207 38.70 56.19 75.47
N GLU A 208 39.58 56.11 74.47
CA GLU A 208 40.68 57.06 74.30
C GLU A 208 40.18 58.50 74.09
N ALA A 209 39.10 58.69 73.31
CA ALA A 209 38.50 60.01 73.13
C ALA A 209 37.89 60.57 74.42
N LYS A 210 37.27 59.71 75.26
CA LYS A 210 36.82 60.08 76.61
C LYS A 210 38.00 60.45 77.51
N ALA A 211 39.05 59.63 77.55
CA ALA A 211 40.26 59.90 78.33
C ALA A 211 40.94 61.21 77.90
N LYS A 212 41.09 61.45 76.58
CA LYS A 212 41.63 62.71 76.03
C LYS A 212 40.77 63.92 76.39
N ARG A 213 39.44 63.81 76.44
CA ARG A 213 38.56 64.90 76.93
C ARG A 213 38.81 65.20 78.41
N VAL A 214 38.81 64.18 79.26
CA VAL A 214 39.11 64.33 80.71
C VAL A 214 40.49 64.96 80.93
N GLN A 215 41.50 64.56 80.15
CA GLN A 215 42.84 65.14 80.21
C GLN A 215 42.86 66.61 79.73
N ILE A 216 42.13 66.95 78.67
CA ILE A 216 41.98 68.33 78.20
C ILE A 216 41.30 69.20 79.25
N ASP A 217 40.27 68.70 79.92
CA ASP A 217 39.55 69.44 80.95
C ASP A 217 40.37 69.60 82.25
N ALA A 218 41.15 68.58 82.62
CA ALA A 218 42.17 68.72 83.67
C ALA A 218 43.24 69.76 83.32
N ASN A 219 43.73 69.77 82.07
CA ASN A 219 44.69 70.76 81.59
C ASN A 219 44.11 72.20 81.58
N LYS A 220 42.81 72.37 81.28
CA LYS A 220 42.13 73.68 81.45
C LYS A 220 42.11 74.12 82.91
N ASN A 221 41.80 73.21 83.84
CA ASN A 221 41.78 73.52 85.26
C ASN A 221 43.17 73.93 85.76
N PHE A 222 44.23 73.19 85.41
CA PHE A 222 45.62 73.57 85.73
C PHE A 222 46.04 74.90 85.07
N PHE A 223 45.54 75.21 83.86
CA PHE A 223 45.81 76.50 83.21
C PHE A 223 45.13 77.66 83.95
N ILE A 224 43.89 77.48 84.41
CA ILE A 224 43.16 78.45 85.24
C ILE A 224 43.87 78.64 86.59
N GLU A 225 44.26 77.54 87.25
CA GLU A 225 44.97 77.56 88.53
C GLU A 225 46.34 78.26 88.43
N ASN A 226 47.13 77.94 87.41
CA ASN A 226 48.39 78.65 87.11
C ASN A 226 48.15 80.14 86.80
N GLY A 227 47.06 80.47 86.08
CA GLY A 227 46.63 81.85 85.85
C GLY A 227 46.22 82.60 87.13
N ASN A 228 45.66 81.89 88.12
CA ASN A 228 45.39 82.44 89.45
C ASN A 228 46.71 82.68 90.20
N LEU A 229 47.57 81.67 90.30
CA LEU A 229 48.87 81.75 90.97
C LEU A 229 49.79 82.83 90.36
N GLN A 230 49.70 83.11 89.05
CA GLN A 230 50.41 84.24 88.43
C GLN A 230 49.84 85.60 88.84
N ARG A 231 48.53 85.74 89.03
CA ARG A 231 47.91 86.96 89.58
C ARG A 231 48.29 87.14 91.04
N ASP A 232 48.20 86.09 91.85
CA ASP A 232 48.59 86.10 93.27
C ASP A 232 50.08 86.48 93.42
N LYS A 233 50.96 85.91 92.57
CA LYS A 233 52.37 86.30 92.48
C LYS A 233 52.55 87.77 92.09
N HIS A 234 51.79 88.28 91.12
CA HIS A 234 51.91 89.68 90.70
C HIS A 234 51.38 90.65 91.76
N GLU A 235 50.32 90.29 92.49
CA GLU A 235 49.86 91.05 93.66
C GLU A 235 50.89 91.05 94.78
N LEU A 236 51.49 89.89 95.10
CA LEU A 236 52.56 89.78 96.10
C LEU A 236 53.79 90.59 95.69
N GLN A 237 54.19 90.54 94.42
CA GLN A 237 55.27 91.39 93.89
C GLN A 237 54.90 92.87 94.03
N THR A 238 53.69 93.27 93.63
CA THR A 238 53.24 94.67 93.75
C THR A 238 53.18 95.14 95.21
N ARG A 239 52.90 94.26 96.18
CA ARG A 239 52.97 94.55 97.62
C ARG A 239 54.42 94.65 98.11
N PHE A 240 55.31 93.78 97.63
CA PHE A 240 56.74 93.81 97.92
C PHE A 240 57.39 95.10 97.37
N ASP A 241 57.15 95.42 96.11
CA ASP A 241 57.66 96.61 95.43
C ASP A 241 57.22 97.90 96.15
N LYS A 242 55.96 97.94 96.63
CA LYS A 242 55.46 99.05 97.47
C LYS A 242 56.16 99.12 98.83
N ALA A 243 56.35 98.00 99.52
CA ALA A 243 57.07 97.96 100.79
C ALA A 243 58.56 98.33 100.62
N GLU A 244 59.19 97.96 99.51
CA GLU A 244 60.56 98.39 99.18
C GLU A 244 60.60 99.87 98.76
N GLN A 245 59.57 100.40 98.11
CA GLN A 245 59.45 101.82 97.80
C GLN A 245 59.21 102.67 99.07
N GLU A 246 58.42 102.19 100.03
CA GLU A 246 58.29 102.78 101.36
C GLU A 246 59.60 102.69 102.16
N ARG A 247 60.31 101.55 102.12
CA ARG A 247 61.65 101.42 102.72
C ARG A 247 62.63 102.41 102.07
N SER A 248 62.61 102.54 100.75
CA SER A 248 63.45 103.46 99.99
C SER A 248 63.14 104.92 100.30
N ARG A 249 61.87 105.26 100.58
CA ARG A 249 61.46 106.58 101.06
C ARG A 249 61.97 106.85 102.48
N MET A 250 61.81 105.90 103.41
CA MET A 250 62.37 106.02 104.77
C MET A 250 63.91 106.11 104.74
N GLU A 251 64.55 105.41 103.82
CA GLU A 251 65.99 105.52 103.52
C GLU A 251 66.38 106.88 102.92
N ALA A 252 65.49 107.56 102.20
CA ALA A 252 65.72 108.90 101.66
C ALA A 252 65.52 109.98 102.73
N GLU A 253 64.44 109.91 103.51
CA GLU A 253 64.19 110.82 104.65
C GLU A 253 65.31 110.71 105.71
N ASN A 254 65.89 109.51 105.91
CA ASN A 254 67.11 109.35 106.70
C ASN A 254 68.37 109.94 106.04
N ARG A 255 68.54 109.82 104.71
CA ARG A 255 69.66 110.43 103.97
C ARG A 255 69.63 111.97 104.08
N ASP A 256 68.48 112.60 103.87
CA ASP A 256 68.33 114.05 103.99
C ASP A 256 68.68 114.53 105.42
N SER A 257 68.33 113.75 106.45
CA SER A 257 68.72 114.02 107.85
C SER A 257 70.24 113.89 108.09
N ALA A 258 70.91 113.01 107.34
CA ALA A 258 72.35 112.80 107.41
C ALA A 258 73.15 113.80 106.56
N ASP A 259 72.57 114.30 105.46
CA ASP A 259 73.23 115.25 104.57
C ASP A 259 73.21 116.69 105.12
N GLN A 260 72.25 117.05 105.98
CA GLN A 260 72.37 118.25 106.83
C GLN A 260 73.57 118.19 107.79
N LEU A 261 73.98 116.99 108.22
CA LEU A 261 75.20 116.81 109.01
C LEU A 261 76.47 116.75 108.12
N ARG A 262 76.34 116.31 106.87
CA ARG A 262 77.43 116.23 105.89
C ARG A 262 77.81 117.59 105.31
N GLU A 263 76.86 118.50 105.07
CA GLU A 263 77.15 119.85 104.55
C GLU A 263 78.02 120.68 105.54
N MET A 264 77.91 120.42 106.85
CA MET A 264 78.80 120.99 107.86
C MET A 264 80.23 120.43 107.79
N ALA A 265 80.41 119.18 107.34
CA ALA A 265 81.71 118.55 107.19
C ALA A 265 82.41 118.91 105.86
N GLU A 266 81.66 119.11 104.77
CA GLU A 266 82.23 119.43 103.45
C GLU A 266 82.94 120.80 103.42
N LYS A 267 82.49 121.76 104.24
CA LYS A 267 83.19 123.05 104.44
C LYS A 267 84.57 122.89 105.10
N VAL A 268 84.87 121.74 105.71
CA VAL A 268 86.20 121.41 106.26
C VAL A 268 87.05 120.62 105.25
N PHE A 269 86.45 119.73 104.46
CA PHE A 269 87.18 118.87 103.53
C PHE A 269 87.58 119.52 102.20
N GLN A 270 86.95 120.62 101.78
CA GLN A 270 87.32 121.35 100.55
C GLN A 270 88.73 121.96 100.55
N LEU A 271 89.47 121.89 101.67
CA LEU A 271 90.84 122.39 101.80
C LEU A 271 91.95 121.38 101.46
N LEU A 272 91.65 120.09 101.31
CA LEU A 272 92.68 119.05 101.10
C LEU A 272 92.44 118.17 99.87
N GLU A 273 93.51 118.02 99.09
CA GLU A 273 93.74 116.97 98.10
C GLU A 273 92.84 116.91 96.85
N ARG A 274 92.74 118.07 96.19
CA ARG A 274 93.10 118.10 94.76
C ARG A 274 94.50 117.48 94.53
N LEU A 275 94.76 116.95 93.32
CA LEU A 275 96.09 116.79 92.67
C LEU A 275 96.79 115.41 92.72
N LYS A 276 96.23 114.40 92.02
CA LYS A 276 96.90 113.45 91.06
C LYS A 276 95.86 112.43 90.53
N LEU A 277 95.47 112.44 89.24
CA LEU A 277 96.15 111.92 88.02
C LEU A 277 96.30 110.37 88.06
N ALA A 278 95.80 109.51 87.14
CA ALA A 278 95.37 109.52 85.72
C ALA A 278 96.44 109.12 84.64
N GLU A 279 96.11 108.09 83.83
CA GLU A 279 96.64 107.73 82.47
C GLU A 279 98.16 107.35 82.35
N LEU A 280 98.76 106.71 81.32
CA LEU A 280 98.43 105.92 80.09
C LEU A 280 99.72 105.11 79.70
N GLY A 281 99.78 104.07 78.86
CA GLY A 281 98.78 103.11 78.34
C GLY A 281 98.94 102.67 76.86
N LYS A 282 98.70 101.37 76.56
CA LYS A 282 98.40 100.74 75.23
C LYS A 282 99.47 100.73 74.11
N THR A 283 99.80 99.53 73.57
CA THR A 283 99.99 99.23 72.10
C THR A 283 100.42 97.77 71.83
N LYS A 284 99.74 97.06 70.90
CA LYS A 284 100.16 95.88 70.07
C LYS A 284 98.93 95.20 69.45
N ALA A 285 98.53 95.54 68.21
CA ALA A 285 97.28 95.02 67.62
C ALA A 285 97.16 95.03 66.07
N ILE A 286 98.23 95.22 65.30
CA ILE A 286 98.12 95.55 63.85
C ILE A 286 98.48 94.38 62.91
N ASP A 287 99.42 93.51 63.28
CA ASP A 287 99.99 92.53 62.31
C ASP A 287 99.12 91.29 62.04
N GLY A 288 98.22 90.94 62.96
CA GLY A 288 97.37 89.74 62.83
C GLY A 288 96.28 89.80 61.74
N LEU A 289 96.07 90.97 61.13
CA LEU A 289 94.93 91.20 60.24
C LEU A 289 95.16 90.68 58.81
N LYS A 290 96.40 90.77 58.30
CA LYS A 290 96.76 90.43 56.91
C LYS A 290 96.69 88.93 56.60
N GLN A 291 96.89 88.06 57.58
CA GLN A 291 96.84 86.60 57.40
C GLN A 291 95.41 86.13 57.00
N LYS A 292 94.38 86.72 57.61
CA LYS A 292 92.98 86.28 57.43
C LYS A 292 92.35 86.69 56.10
N GLU A 293 92.86 87.72 55.44
CA GLU A 293 92.34 88.14 54.12
C GLU A 293 92.61 87.10 53.03
N VAL A 294 93.76 86.41 53.12
CA VAL A 294 94.16 85.35 52.16
C VAL A 294 93.26 84.11 52.29
N GLU A 295 93.00 83.68 53.52
CA GLU A 295 92.10 82.55 53.82
C GLU A 295 90.67 82.81 53.33
N LEU A 296 90.18 84.04 53.52
CA LEU A 296 88.84 84.48 53.12
C LEU A 296 88.65 84.47 51.59
N LEU A 297 89.69 84.79 50.81
CA LEU A 297 89.69 84.68 49.35
C LEU A 297 89.69 83.22 48.86
N ALA A 298 90.43 82.33 49.52
CA ALA A 298 90.42 80.90 49.20
C ALA A 298 89.04 80.27 49.47
N LEU A 299 88.44 80.57 50.62
CA LEU A 299 87.10 80.11 50.99
C LEU A 299 86.03 80.63 50.01
N LYS A 300 86.07 81.90 49.60
CA LYS A 300 85.16 82.46 48.58
C LYS A 300 85.22 81.67 47.26
N LYS A 301 86.42 81.32 46.77
CA LYS A 301 86.57 80.51 45.54
C LYS A 301 86.03 79.08 45.69
N LYS A 302 86.21 78.44 46.85
CA LYS A 302 85.64 77.10 47.12
C LYS A 302 84.10 77.15 47.19
N ASN A 303 83.54 78.13 47.89
CA ASN A 303 82.10 78.29 48.03
C ASN A 303 81.41 78.58 46.68
N ALA A 304 82.07 79.37 45.80
CA ALA A 304 81.59 79.64 44.44
C ALA A 304 81.60 78.41 43.49
N ARG A 305 82.42 77.38 43.77
CA ARG A 305 82.35 76.09 43.05
C ARG A 305 81.20 75.23 43.54
N LEU A 306 81.09 75.06 44.86
CA LEU A 306 79.98 74.31 45.49
C LEU A 306 78.60 74.87 45.11
N LEU A 307 78.46 76.20 44.98
CA LEU A 307 77.24 76.84 44.47
C LEU A 307 76.93 76.49 43.00
N LYS A 308 77.94 76.30 42.14
CA LYS A 308 77.75 75.87 40.75
C LYS A 308 77.41 74.39 40.66
N GLU A 309 78.11 73.56 41.43
CA GLU A 309 77.89 72.12 41.50
C GLU A 309 76.47 71.82 42.04
N GLY A 310 76.08 72.41 43.17
CA GLY A 310 74.74 72.25 43.75
C GLY A 310 73.60 72.82 42.90
N THR A 311 73.83 73.88 42.11
CA THR A 311 72.82 74.39 41.16
C THR A 311 72.74 73.57 39.87
N GLN A 312 73.80 72.86 39.48
CA GLN A 312 73.75 71.85 38.41
C GLN A 312 73.04 70.58 38.89
N GLU A 313 73.37 70.07 40.08
CA GLU A 313 72.71 68.92 40.70
C GLU A 313 71.21 69.18 40.91
N GLY A 314 70.84 70.36 41.44
CA GLY A 314 69.44 70.77 41.60
C GLY A 314 68.67 70.77 40.27
N LYS A 315 69.27 71.26 39.18
CA LYS A 315 68.67 71.22 37.84
C LYS A 315 68.54 69.78 37.31
N ALA A 316 69.55 68.94 37.50
CA ALA A 316 69.50 67.53 37.10
C ALA A 316 68.42 66.76 37.86
N ARG A 317 68.28 67.02 39.18
CA ARG A 317 67.25 66.42 40.03
C ARG A 317 65.84 66.86 39.66
N VAL A 318 65.62 68.15 39.39
CA VAL A 318 64.33 68.67 38.90
C VAL A 318 63.98 68.06 37.54
N LYS A 319 64.95 67.93 36.62
CA LYS A 319 64.71 67.23 35.34
C LYS A 319 64.32 65.77 35.56
N SER A 320 65.06 65.03 36.38
CA SER A 320 64.78 63.62 36.67
C SER A 320 63.40 63.40 37.30
N GLU A 321 62.95 64.26 38.21
CA GLU A 321 61.59 64.20 38.77
C GLU A 321 60.50 64.60 37.75
N LEU A 322 60.78 65.45 36.77
CA LEU A 322 59.87 65.73 35.65
C LEU A 322 59.80 64.54 34.68
N ASP A 323 60.95 64.00 34.24
CA ASP A 323 61.03 62.83 33.37
C ASP A 323 60.30 61.63 34.01
N LYS A 324 60.47 61.42 35.32
CA LYS A 324 59.76 60.42 36.13
C LYS A 324 58.25 60.64 36.19
N LYS A 325 57.76 61.88 36.30
CA LYS A 325 56.31 62.19 36.23
C LYS A 325 55.74 61.86 34.85
N VAL A 326 56.41 62.28 33.78
CA VAL A 326 56.00 61.96 32.40
C VAL A 326 55.93 60.46 32.17
N LEU A 327 56.92 59.69 32.66
CA LEU A 327 56.91 58.22 32.58
C LEU A 327 55.76 57.59 33.39
N LEU A 328 55.41 58.13 34.56
CA LEU A 328 54.27 57.65 35.35
C LEU A 328 52.94 57.96 34.67
N GLU A 329 52.78 59.15 34.08
CA GLU A 329 51.60 59.55 33.30
C GLU A 329 51.42 58.68 32.05
N GLN A 330 52.51 58.43 31.31
CA GLN A 330 52.53 57.50 30.17
C GLN A 330 52.16 56.06 30.60
N LEU A 331 52.71 55.58 31.72
CA LEU A 331 52.41 54.24 32.25
C LEU A 331 50.94 54.12 32.71
N GLN A 332 50.38 55.19 33.29
CA GLN A 332 48.95 55.25 33.64
C GLN A 332 48.05 55.30 32.40
N ALA A 333 48.44 56.04 31.36
CA ALA A 333 47.74 56.06 30.06
C ALA A 333 47.76 54.69 29.37
N LEU A 334 48.91 54.01 29.35
CA LEU A 334 49.06 52.65 28.81
C LEU A 334 48.22 51.63 29.60
N LYS A 335 48.19 51.71 30.94
CA LYS A 335 47.28 50.87 31.76
C LYS A 335 45.81 51.10 31.41
N LYS A 336 45.39 52.36 31.23
CA LYS A 336 44.02 52.71 30.83
C LYS A 336 43.69 52.19 29.43
N HIS A 337 44.63 52.29 28.48
CA HIS A 337 44.47 51.77 27.13
C HIS A 337 44.35 50.24 27.10
N ASN A 338 45.22 49.53 27.83
CA ASN A 338 45.15 48.06 27.91
C ASN A 338 43.86 47.57 28.59
N ALA A 339 43.35 48.29 29.59
CA ALA A 339 42.04 47.98 30.18
C ALA A 339 40.90 48.18 29.16
N GLN A 340 40.94 49.24 28.34
CA GLN A 340 39.97 49.48 27.28
C GLN A 340 40.06 48.44 26.14
N LEU A 341 41.26 48.00 25.76
CA LEU A 341 41.45 46.90 24.82
C LEU A 341 40.88 45.59 25.38
N SER A 342 41.21 45.25 26.62
CA SER A 342 40.70 44.03 27.27
C SER A 342 39.17 44.01 27.34
N LEU A 343 38.53 45.15 27.61
CA LEU A 343 37.07 45.28 27.59
C LEU A 343 36.51 45.07 26.17
N ARG A 344 37.09 45.74 25.16
CA ARG A 344 36.69 45.59 23.75
C ARG A 344 36.81 44.13 23.28
N CYS A 345 37.90 43.44 23.58
CA CYS A 345 38.07 42.02 23.23
C CYS A 345 37.04 41.13 23.95
N SER A 346 36.73 41.41 25.22
CA SER A 346 35.63 40.75 25.95
C SER A 346 34.29 40.91 25.22
N ASP A 347 33.98 42.14 24.79
CA ASP A 347 32.69 42.46 24.20
C ASP A 347 32.57 42.00 22.73
N GLU A 348 33.69 41.96 21.99
CA GLU A 348 33.80 41.31 20.69
C GLU A 348 33.59 39.79 20.78
N VAL A 349 34.13 39.12 21.81
CA VAL A 349 33.86 37.70 22.07
C VAL A 349 32.38 37.47 22.41
N LYS A 350 31.77 38.32 23.26
CA LYS A 350 30.32 38.25 23.55
C LYS A 350 29.47 38.45 22.28
N ALA A 351 29.87 39.38 21.41
CA ALA A 351 29.18 39.61 20.13
C ALA A 351 29.26 38.39 19.20
N LYS A 352 30.46 37.80 19.04
CA LYS A 352 30.66 36.59 18.22
C LYS A 352 29.91 35.37 18.77
N LEU A 353 29.79 35.23 20.09
CA LEU A 353 28.97 34.18 20.70
C LEU A 353 27.48 34.36 20.39
N ARG A 354 26.94 35.57 20.52
CA ARG A 354 25.55 35.88 20.13
C ARG A 354 25.31 35.62 18.64
N GLU A 355 26.23 36.05 17.78
CA GLU A 355 26.13 35.80 16.34
C GLU A 355 26.15 34.30 16.02
N ALA A 356 26.95 33.50 16.74
CA ALA A 356 26.96 32.05 16.58
C ALA A 356 25.64 31.39 17.03
N ASP A 357 25.06 31.84 18.14
CA ASP A 357 23.75 31.37 18.60
C ASP A 357 22.61 31.78 17.64
N GLU A 358 22.64 33.01 17.10
CA GLU A 358 21.68 33.48 16.10
C GLU A 358 21.79 32.70 14.78
N ARG A 359 23.02 32.49 14.28
CA ARG A 359 23.29 31.63 13.11
C ARG A 359 22.75 30.21 13.32
N LYS A 360 22.97 29.62 14.50
CA LYS A 360 22.46 28.30 14.86
C LYS A 360 20.92 28.25 14.89
N GLN A 361 20.27 29.26 15.46
CA GLN A 361 18.80 29.36 15.44
C GLN A 361 18.25 29.50 14.02
N LEU A 362 18.95 30.21 13.13
CA LEU A 362 18.60 30.30 11.71
C LEU A 362 18.80 28.96 10.99
N GLU A 363 19.87 28.23 11.27
CA GLU A 363 20.10 26.88 10.74
C GLU A 363 19.02 25.88 11.20
N GLU A 364 18.63 25.91 12.47
CA GLU A 364 17.52 25.10 13.00
C GLU A 364 16.17 25.46 12.35
N LYS A 365 15.90 26.74 12.08
CA LYS A 365 14.73 27.20 11.31
C LYS A 365 14.78 26.72 9.86
N ILE A 366 15.93 26.81 9.18
CA ILE A 366 16.14 26.33 7.80
C ILE A 366 15.93 24.81 7.74
N LYS A 367 16.48 24.04 8.69
CA LYS A 367 16.29 22.59 8.80
C LYS A 367 14.82 22.21 9.03
N THR A 368 14.12 22.98 9.84
CA THR A 368 12.67 22.82 10.08
C THR A 368 11.85 23.11 8.82
N MET A 369 12.16 24.20 8.10
CA MET A 369 11.51 24.52 6.83
C MET A 369 11.82 23.49 5.74
N SER A 370 13.07 23.04 5.61
CA SER A 370 13.48 21.97 4.69
C SER A 370 12.71 20.67 4.95
N SER A 371 12.55 20.30 6.22
CA SER A 371 11.74 19.14 6.64
C SER A 371 10.25 19.31 6.27
N ARG A 372 9.68 20.51 6.44
CA ARG A 372 8.30 20.82 6.01
C ARG A 372 8.14 20.80 4.48
N VAL A 373 9.12 21.29 3.74
CA VAL A 373 9.12 21.27 2.26
C VAL A 373 9.22 19.82 1.76
N ALA A 374 10.11 19.00 2.34
CA ALA A 374 10.21 17.58 2.00
C ALA A 374 8.90 16.83 2.29
N PHE A 375 8.24 17.10 3.43
CA PHE A 375 6.92 16.54 3.75
C PHE A 375 5.85 16.97 2.72
N LEU A 376 5.79 18.25 2.35
CA LEU A 376 4.84 18.76 1.37
C LEU A 376 5.07 18.19 -0.03
N LEU A 377 6.33 18.03 -0.46
CA LEU A 377 6.68 17.39 -1.73
C LEU A 377 6.30 15.90 -1.74
N ASN A 378 6.61 15.16 -0.67
CA ASN A 378 6.22 13.75 -0.54
C ASN A 378 4.69 13.59 -0.53
N LYS A 379 3.96 14.49 0.15
CA LYS A 379 2.50 14.48 0.12
C LYS A 379 1.96 14.79 -1.28
N MET A 380 2.46 15.83 -1.95
CA MET A 380 2.07 16.18 -3.31
C MET A 380 2.32 15.04 -4.30
N GLN A 381 3.42 14.30 -4.14
CA GLN A 381 3.69 13.10 -4.93
C GLN A 381 2.65 12.01 -4.65
N ALA A 382 2.34 11.72 -3.39
CA ALA A 382 1.32 10.73 -3.03
C ALA A 382 -0.09 11.12 -3.51
N ASP A 383 -0.43 12.41 -3.46
CA ASP A 383 -1.70 12.96 -3.95
C ASP A 383 -1.81 12.82 -5.50
N GLU A 384 -0.72 13.01 -6.27
CA GLU A 384 -0.69 12.71 -7.72
C GLU A 384 -0.66 11.20 -8.03
N GLU A 385 0.06 10.38 -7.25
CA GLU A 385 0.05 8.91 -7.40
C GLU A 385 -1.37 8.35 -7.20
N ALA A 386 -2.08 8.78 -6.16
CA ALA A 386 -3.49 8.41 -5.93
C ALA A 386 -4.42 8.87 -7.07
N LYS A 387 -4.18 10.07 -7.61
CA LYS A 387 -4.91 10.65 -8.76
C LYS A 387 -4.62 9.93 -10.08
N ILE A 388 -3.45 9.32 -10.24
CA ILE A 388 -3.12 8.42 -11.36
C ILE A 388 -3.87 7.09 -11.19
N VAL A 389 -3.80 6.47 -10.01
CA VAL A 389 -4.53 5.21 -9.72
C VAL A 389 -6.03 5.37 -9.97
N SER A 390 -6.65 6.43 -9.44
CA SER A 390 -8.08 6.73 -9.66
C SER A 390 -8.43 6.91 -11.15
N LYS A 391 -7.57 7.56 -11.94
CA LYS A 391 -7.73 7.66 -13.41
C LYS A 391 -7.63 6.30 -14.10
N GLU A 392 -6.76 5.39 -13.63
CA GLU A 392 -6.70 4.04 -14.18
C GLU A 392 -7.92 3.19 -13.80
N GLU A 393 -8.40 3.28 -12.56
CA GLU A 393 -9.63 2.61 -12.12
C GLU A 393 -10.83 3.11 -12.94
N THR A 394 -10.94 4.42 -13.16
CA THR A 394 -11.94 5.01 -14.04
C THR A 394 -11.86 4.43 -15.46
N LYS A 395 -10.66 4.30 -16.04
CA LYS A 395 -10.46 3.66 -17.35
C LYS A 395 -10.84 2.17 -17.35
N LYS A 396 -10.50 1.43 -16.30
CA LYS A 396 -10.83 -0.01 -16.14
C LYS A 396 -12.35 -0.19 -16.06
N LEU A 397 -13.06 0.63 -15.29
CA LEU A 397 -14.51 0.65 -15.19
C LEU A 397 -15.17 1.07 -16.52
N GLN A 398 -14.63 2.07 -17.21
CA GLN A 398 -15.15 2.51 -18.50
C GLN A 398 -14.99 1.42 -19.57
N ALA A 399 -13.86 0.72 -19.62
CA ALA A 399 -13.67 -0.42 -20.51
C ALA A 399 -14.63 -1.59 -20.18
N GLN A 400 -14.86 -1.88 -18.90
CA GLN A 400 -15.87 -2.87 -18.49
C GLN A 400 -17.29 -2.47 -18.92
N LEU A 401 -17.66 -1.20 -18.80
CA LEU A 401 -18.93 -0.67 -19.31
C LEU A 401 -19.04 -0.84 -20.83
N THR A 402 -18.00 -0.52 -21.60
CA THR A 402 -17.99 -0.73 -23.05
C THR A 402 -18.19 -2.22 -23.39
N THR A 403 -17.46 -3.14 -22.76
CA THR A 403 -17.62 -4.59 -22.99
C THR A 403 -18.99 -5.12 -22.54
N LEU A 404 -19.64 -4.49 -21.55
CA LEU A 404 -21.02 -4.83 -21.19
C LEU A 404 -22.04 -4.26 -22.19
N GLN A 405 -21.80 -3.08 -22.78
CA GLN A 405 -22.61 -2.54 -23.88
C GLN A 405 -22.47 -3.38 -25.16
N GLU A 406 -21.25 -3.79 -25.52
CA GLU A 406 -20.97 -4.70 -26.65
C GLU A 406 -21.71 -6.02 -26.49
N LYS A 407 -21.62 -6.66 -25.30
CA LYS A 407 -22.39 -7.87 -24.98
C LYS A 407 -23.91 -7.65 -24.97
N GLY A 408 -24.36 -6.48 -24.53
CA GLY A 408 -25.77 -6.07 -24.61
C GLY A 408 -26.26 -5.99 -26.06
N ALA A 409 -25.46 -5.40 -26.96
CA ALA A 409 -25.75 -5.32 -28.38
C ALA A 409 -25.71 -6.69 -29.06
N GLU A 410 -24.74 -7.55 -28.73
CA GLU A 410 -24.73 -8.96 -29.17
C GLU A 410 -25.99 -9.71 -28.73
N LEU A 411 -26.40 -9.58 -27.47
CA LEU A 411 -27.59 -10.25 -26.94
C LEU A 411 -28.87 -9.72 -27.59
N ALA A 412 -28.96 -8.41 -27.85
CA ALA A 412 -30.06 -7.82 -28.59
C ALA A 412 -30.12 -8.34 -30.05
N HIS A 413 -28.97 -8.47 -30.73
CA HIS A 413 -28.89 -9.02 -32.08
C HIS A 413 -29.25 -10.52 -32.10
N LYS A 414 -28.79 -11.30 -31.11
CA LYS A 414 -29.14 -12.71 -30.94
C LYS A 414 -30.64 -12.88 -30.66
N LEU A 415 -31.23 -12.02 -29.82
CA LEU A 415 -32.67 -11.97 -29.57
C LEU A 415 -33.46 -11.65 -30.84
N HIS A 416 -33.01 -10.67 -31.63
CA HIS A 416 -33.66 -10.28 -32.89
C HIS A 416 -33.63 -11.43 -33.91
N SER A 417 -32.46 -12.01 -34.16
CA SER A 417 -32.30 -13.17 -35.05
C SER A 417 -33.10 -14.40 -34.58
N THR A 418 -33.22 -14.60 -33.26
CA THR A 418 -34.08 -15.66 -32.68
C THR A 418 -35.57 -15.34 -32.91
N ALA A 419 -35.97 -14.08 -32.82
CA ALA A 419 -37.36 -13.66 -33.10
C ALA A 419 -37.70 -13.79 -34.60
N GLU A 420 -36.77 -13.46 -35.50
CA GLU A 420 -36.90 -13.72 -36.94
C GLU A 420 -36.99 -15.22 -37.24
N SER A 421 -36.12 -16.03 -36.63
CA SER A 421 -36.16 -17.49 -36.76
C SER A 421 -37.48 -18.08 -36.26
N ASN A 422 -37.95 -17.65 -35.08
CA ASN A 422 -39.25 -18.04 -34.54
C ASN A 422 -40.41 -17.60 -35.44
N ARG A 423 -40.33 -16.41 -36.06
CA ARG A 423 -41.31 -15.96 -37.05
C ARG A 423 -41.34 -16.90 -38.27
N VAL A 424 -40.18 -17.19 -38.86
CA VAL A 424 -40.07 -18.12 -40.01
C VAL A 424 -40.57 -19.52 -39.65
N VAL A 425 -40.25 -20.02 -38.46
CA VAL A 425 -40.78 -21.30 -37.95
C VAL A 425 -42.30 -21.25 -37.76
N THR A 426 -42.85 -20.15 -37.25
CA THR A 426 -44.31 -19.97 -37.10
C THR A 426 -45.02 -19.89 -38.46
N GLU A 427 -44.40 -19.23 -39.44
CA GLU A 427 -44.90 -19.09 -40.80
C GLU A 427 -44.85 -20.42 -41.56
N ALA A 428 -43.77 -21.20 -41.40
CA ALA A 428 -43.66 -22.57 -41.92
C ALA A 428 -44.62 -23.56 -41.22
N LEU A 429 -44.78 -23.47 -39.90
CA LEU A 429 -45.78 -24.25 -39.16
C LEU A 429 -47.20 -23.90 -39.61
N ARG A 430 -47.49 -22.63 -39.90
CA ARG A 430 -48.77 -22.21 -40.46
C ARG A 430 -49.01 -22.83 -41.84
N CYS A 431 -48.05 -22.74 -42.76
CA CYS A 431 -48.18 -23.41 -44.06
C CYS A 431 -48.33 -24.94 -43.92
N LYS A 432 -47.70 -25.57 -42.92
CA LYS A 432 -47.91 -26.99 -42.62
C LYS A 432 -49.25 -27.31 -41.97
N GLN A 433 -49.83 -26.39 -41.20
CA GLN A 433 -51.21 -26.49 -40.75
C GLN A 433 -52.18 -26.31 -41.93
N ASP A 434 -51.96 -25.33 -42.80
CA ASP A 434 -52.78 -25.12 -44.01
C ASP A 434 -52.71 -26.36 -44.95
N GLU A 435 -51.54 -26.99 -45.10
CA GLU A 435 -51.39 -28.29 -45.77
C GLU A 435 -52.13 -29.43 -45.05
N LEU A 436 -52.01 -29.53 -43.72
CA LEU A 436 -52.67 -30.56 -42.91
C LEU A 436 -54.19 -30.43 -42.95
N ASP A 437 -54.70 -29.20 -42.86
CA ASP A 437 -56.12 -28.88 -42.95
C ASP A 437 -56.63 -29.15 -44.37
N ALA A 438 -55.86 -28.84 -45.42
CA ALA A 438 -56.21 -29.21 -46.79
C ALA A 438 -56.19 -30.73 -47.02
N GLN A 439 -55.35 -31.50 -46.34
CA GLN A 439 -55.41 -32.97 -46.35
C GLN A 439 -56.53 -33.52 -45.46
N THR A 440 -56.84 -32.85 -44.35
CA THR A 440 -57.97 -33.19 -43.47
C THR A 440 -59.29 -32.96 -44.19
N ILE A 441 -59.47 -31.84 -44.89
CA ILE A 441 -60.64 -31.57 -45.73
C ILE A 441 -60.75 -32.60 -46.88
N LYS A 442 -59.64 -33.06 -47.46
CA LYS A 442 -59.67 -34.16 -48.45
C LYS A 442 -60.04 -35.50 -47.81
N PHE A 443 -59.50 -35.80 -46.63
CA PHE A 443 -59.80 -37.01 -45.88
C PHE A 443 -61.24 -37.02 -45.37
N GLU A 444 -61.74 -35.92 -44.84
CA GLU A 444 -63.15 -35.72 -44.51
C GLU A 444 -64.02 -35.77 -45.75
N ALA A 445 -63.60 -35.26 -46.92
CA ALA A 445 -64.37 -35.39 -48.15
C ALA A 445 -64.40 -36.82 -48.71
N THR A 446 -63.33 -37.62 -48.55
CA THR A 446 -63.33 -39.04 -48.95
C THR A 446 -63.99 -39.92 -47.90
N GLN A 447 -63.77 -39.67 -46.61
CA GLN A 447 -64.46 -40.31 -45.50
C GLN A 447 -65.95 -39.96 -45.51
N LYS A 448 -66.35 -38.73 -45.85
CA LYS A 448 -67.75 -38.35 -46.04
C LYS A 448 -68.35 -38.98 -47.28
N LYS A 449 -67.61 -39.17 -48.39
CA LYS A 449 -68.09 -40.02 -49.49
C LYS A 449 -68.25 -41.48 -49.06
N MET A 450 -67.30 -42.04 -48.31
CA MET A 450 -67.42 -43.38 -47.75
C MET A 450 -68.51 -43.48 -46.68
N ALA A 451 -68.83 -42.38 -45.98
CA ALA A 451 -69.88 -42.30 -44.97
C ALA A 451 -71.24 -41.88 -45.56
N GLU A 452 -71.30 -41.34 -46.77
CA GLU A 452 -72.52 -41.21 -47.59
C GLU A 452 -72.85 -42.58 -48.20
N VAL A 453 -71.83 -43.35 -48.61
CA VAL A 453 -71.96 -44.79 -48.92
C VAL A 453 -72.33 -45.62 -47.68
N ALA A 454 -71.75 -45.35 -46.51
CA ALA A 454 -72.08 -46.07 -45.28
C ALA A 454 -73.41 -45.62 -44.67
N LEU A 455 -73.82 -44.35 -44.76
CA LEU A 455 -75.16 -43.90 -44.37
C LEU A 455 -76.23 -44.35 -45.36
N ALA A 456 -75.89 -44.66 -46.61
CA ALA A 456 -76.74 -45.43 -47.51
C ALA A 456 -76.88 -46.91 -47.08
N MET A 457 -76.01 -47.41 -46.19
CA MET A 457 -76.17 -48.69 -45.47
C MET A 457 -76.75 -48.53 -44.04
N GLU A 458 -76.56 -47.39 -43.38
CA GLU A 458 -76.89 -47.13 -41.97
C GLU A 458 -78.08 -46.16 -41.79
N GLN A 459 -79.08 -46.22 -42.68
CA GLN A 459 -80.43 -45.70 -42.39
C GLN A 459 -81.17 -46.58 -41.35
N SER A 460 -80.52 -46.88 -40.23
CA SER A 460 -80.96 -47.81 -39.18
C SER A 460 -80.78 -47.31 -37.73
N GLY A 461 -79.92 -46.30 -37.49
CA GLY A 461 -80.20 -45.22 -36.52
C GLY A 461 -79.59 -45.24 -35.09
N ILE A 462 -79.10 -44.04 -34.72
CA ILE A 462 -79.36 -43.27 -33.46
C ILE A 462 -78.67 -43.70 -32.11
N PRO A 463 -78.25 -42.75 -31.23
CA PRO A 463 -77.02 -42.90 -30.40
C PRO A 463 -77.15 -42.46 -28.90
N MET A 464 -76.07 -41.91 -28.31
CA MET A 464 -75.93 -41.17 -27.00
C MET A 464 -75.55 -42.01 -25.75
N ALA A 465 -74.92 -41.50 -24.65
CA ALA A 465 -73.96 -40.40 -24.40
C ALA A 465 -73.42 -40.41 -22.92
N THR A 466 -72.36 -39.61 -22.62
CA THR A 466 -71.92 -38.94 -21.34
C THR A 466 -72.55 -39.25 -19.95
N GLY A 467 -71.91 -39.09 -18.76
CA GLY A 467 -70.57 -38.59 -18.34
C GLY A 467 -70.58 -37.76 -17.01
N ALA A 468 -69.51 -37.83 -16.18
CA ALA A 468 -69.16 -36.93 -15.02
C ALA A 468 -70.13 -36.86 -13.78
N ASP A 469 -69.92 -36.20 -12.60
CA ASP A 469 -68.77 -35.44 -12.00
C ASP A 469 -68.81 -35.20 -10.43
N ASN A 470 -67.64 -34.89 -9.81
CA ASN A 470 -67.26 -33.96 -8.69
C ASN A 470 -67.83 -33.83 -7.21
N ASN A 471 -66.99 -33.16 -6.34
CA ASN A 471 -67.24 -32.39 -5.06
C ASN A 471 -67.60 -33.11 -3.70
N GLN A 472 -67.53 -32.57 -2.44
CA GLN A 472 -66.68 -31.64 -1.59
C GLN A 472 -67.23 -31.70 -0.09
N GLU A 473 -66.71 -31.20 1.07
CA GLU A 473 -65.48 -30.53 1.60
C GLU A 473 -65.12 -31.01 3.07
N ALA A 474 -65.35 -30.23 4.16
CA ALA A 474 -64.98 -30.54 5.58
C ALA A 474 -66.07 -30.22 6.68
N HIS A 475 -65.93 -29.56 7.86
CA HIS A 475 -64.96 -28.60 8.46
C HIS A 475 -65.15 -28.41 10.03
N GLN A 476 -64.27 -27.63 10.71
CA GLN A 476 -64.31 -27.03 12.10
C GLN A 476 -63.82 -27.77 13.41
N ARG A 477 -63.00 -27.01 14.18
CA ARG A 477 -62.68 -26.85 15.65
C ARG A 477 -62.43 -27.98 16.71
N GLU A 478 -61.43 -27.67 17.57
CA GLU A 478 -61.16 -28.13 18.99
C GLU A 478 -60.95 -29.64 19.31
N ALA A 479 -60.34 -30.09 20.44
CA ALA A 479 -59.28 -29.53 21.33
C ALA A 479 -58.59 -30.65 22.18
N THR A 480 -57.32 -30.43 22.62
CA THR A 480 -56.51 -31.19 23.64
C THR A 480 -56.31 -32.72 23.39
N HIS A 481 -55.37 -33.47 24.00
CA HIS A 481 -54.58 -33.32 25.25
C HIS A 481 -53.06 -33.74 25.08
N PRO A 482 -52.28 -34.37 26.01
CA PRO A 482 -50.85 -34.04 26.18
C PRO A 482 -49.84 -35.15 25.76
N ASP A 483 -48.59 -35.02 26.26
CA ASP A 483 -47.44 -35.93 26.24
C ASP A 483 -46.74 -36.21 24.90
N ASP A 484 -45.62 -35.51 24.67
CA ASP A 484 -44.33 -36.15 24.35
C ASP A 484 -43.14 -35.16 24.53
N THR A 485 -42.72 -34.94 25.78
CA THR A 485 -42.02 -33.71 26.20
C THR A 485 -40.49 -33.70 25.97
N ALA A 486 -39.92 -34.66 25.23
CA ALA A 486 -38.47 -34.86 25.11
C ALA A 486 -37.87 -34.55 23.72
N ALA A 487 -38.54 -34.88 22.61
CA ALA A 487 -37.99 -34.73 21.26
C ALA A 487 -38.08 -33.28 20.69
N VAL A 488 -38.78 -32.38 21.40
CA VAL A 488 -39.38 -31.16 20.83
C VAL A 488 -38.47 -29.93 21.00
N ALA A 489 -37.14 -30.11 21.10
CA ALA A 489 -36.20 -29.00 21.20
C ALA A 489 -36.02 -28.25 19.87
N ASN A 490 -35.41 -28.88 18.86
CA ASN A 490 -34.87 -28.19 17.68
C ASN A 490 -35.69 -28.34 16.37
N GLY A 491 -36.82 -29.06 16.40
CA GLY A 491 -37.66 -29.26 15.21
C GLY A 491 -38.36 -27.98 14.72
N ARG A 492 -38.23 -27.67 13.41
CA ARG A 492 -39.00 -26.62 12.71
C ARG A 492 -40.46 -27.00 12.43
N PHE A 493 -40.77 -28.29 12.49
CA PHE A 493 -42.09 -28.86 12.21
C PHE A 493 -42.60 -29.64 13.42
N PHE A 494 -43.91 -29.74 13.56
CA PHE A 494 -44.57 -30.60 14.54
C PHE A 494 -45.77 -31.31 13.91
N VAL A 495 -46.13 -32.47 14.45
CA VAL A 495 -47.35 -33.19 14.07
C VAL A 495 -48.51 -32.63 14.90
N GLU A 496 -49.64 -32.38 14.24
CA GLU A 496 -50.89 -31.96 14.87
C GLU A 496 -51.98 -32.99 14.54
N CYS A 497 -52.59 -33.56 15.58
CA CYS A 497 -53.85 -34.29 15.49
C CYS A 497 -54.97 -33.40 16.04
N ARG A 498 -56.13 -33.38 15.38
CA ARG A 498 -57.36 -32.76 15.91
C ARG A 498 -58.59 -33.57 15.51
N ALA A 499 -59.56 -33.67 16.42
CA ALA A 499 -60.89 -34.19 16.11
C ALA A 499 -61.52 -33.42 14.92
N SER A 500 -61.33 -32.10 14.88
CA SER A 500 -61.72 -31.18 13.79
C SER A 500 -61.24 -31.50 12.37
N HIS A 501 -60.35 -32.48 12.23
CA HIS A 501 -59.80 -32.93 10.96
C HIS A 501 -60.14 -34.41 10.69
N GLY A 502 -61.14 -34.97 11.38
CA GLY A 502 -61.54 -36.37 11.26
C GLY A 502 -60.51 -37.33 11.84
N GLY A 503 -59.75 -36.90 12.85
CA GLY A 503 -58.64 -37.67 13.44
C GLY A 503 -57.38 -37.74 12.57
N LEU A 504 -57.32 -37.03 11.43
CA LEU A 504 -56.18 -37.06 10.52
C LEU A 504 -54.96 -36.33 11.11
N LEU A 505 -53.79 -36.97 10.97
CA LEU A 505 -52.49 -36.42 11.35
C LEU A 505 -51.96 -35.48 10.27
N LEU A 506 -51.65 -34.24 10.65
CA LEU A 506 -51.09 -33.21 9.77
C LEU A 506 -49.74 -32.71 10.31
N ILE A 507 -48.92 -32.09 9.47
CA ILE A 507 -47.66 -31.46 9.85
C ILE A 507 -47.79 -29.94 9.71
N LYS A 508 -47.36 -29.19 10.72
CA LYS A 508 -47.35 -27.72 10.69
C LYS A 508 -45.99 -27.14 11.04
N ALA A 509 -45.70 -25.97 10.47
CA ALA A 509 -44.55 -25.16 10.81
C ALA A 509 -44.69 -24.61 12.23
N ARG A 510 -43.62 -24.72 13.03
CA ARG A 510 -43.60 -24.32 14.43
C ARG A 510 -43.43 -22.81 14.57
N ARG A 511 -44.22 -22.20 15.47
CA ARG A 511 -44.27 -20.73 15.68
C ARG A 511 -43.29 -20.20 16.72
N THR A 512 -42.80 -21.05 17.62
CA THR A 512 -41.85 -20.65 18.67
C THR A 512 -40.41 -20.75 18.19
N ASN A 513 -39.57 -19.81 18.61
CA ASN A 513 -38.11 -19.79 18.45
C ASN A 513 -37.56 -19.56 17.01
N PHE A 514 -38.40 -19.14 16.05
CA PHE A 514 -37.97 -18.82 14.69
C PHE A 514 -38.42 -17.41 14.27
N SER A 515 -37.68 -16.78 13.34
CA SER A 515 -38.05 -15.47 12.80
C SER A 515 -39.29 -15.58 11.89
N PRO A 516 -40.10 -14.52 11.72
CA PRO A 516 -41.29 -14.56 10.85
C PRO A 516 -40.98 -15.02 9.42
N LYS A 517 -39.81 -14.63 8.87
CA LYS A 517 -39.35 -15.07 7.55
C LYS A 517 -39.03 -16.57 7.51
N ALA A 518 -38.38 -17.12 8.53
CA ALA A 518 -38.09 -18.55 8.63
C ALA A 518 -39.35 -19.40 8.89
N GLN A 519 -40.31 -18.85 9.64
CA GLN A 519 -41.63 -19.46 9.81
C GLN A 519 -42.38 -19.52 8.47
N GLN A 520 -42.44 -18.40 7.72
CA GLN A 520 -43.12 -18.36 6.43
C GLN A 520 -42.48 -19.33 5.43
N GLN A 521 -41.14 -19.33 5.30
CA GLN A 521 -40.42 -20.30 4.47
C GLN A 521 -40.74 -21.77 4.83
N SER A 522 -41.01 -22.05 6.10
CA SER A 522 -41.39 -23.39 6.57
C SER A 522 -42.86 -23.73 6.22
N ILE A 523 -43.75 -22.75 6.13
CA ILE A 523 -45.12 -22.92 5.63
C ILE A 523 -45.09 -23.13 4.11
N ASP A 524 -44.43 -22.23 3.37
CA ASP A 524 -44.25 -22.28 1.92
C ASP A 524 -43.68 -23.63 1.46
N PHE A 525 -42.76 -24.21 2.26
CA PHE A 525 -42.17 -25.53 2.01
C PHE A 525 -43.18 -26.68 2.17
N LEU A 526 -44.00 -26.67 3.24
CA LEU A 526 -45.01 -27.71 3.46
C LEU A 526 -46.10 -27.71 2.38
N GLU A 527 -46.45 -26.52 1.88
CA GLU A 527 -47.40 -26.33 0.77
C GLU A 527 -46.78 -26.78 -0.55
N ARG A 528 -45.58 -26.30 -0.90
CA ARG A 528 -44.86 -26.66 -2.13
C ARG A 528 -44.55 -28.15 -2.24
N MET A 529 -44.20 -28.81 -1.14
CA MET A 529 -43.95 -30.26 -1.10
C MET A 529 -45.25 -31.09 -0.96
N GLY A 530 -46.42 -30.44 -0.90
CA GLY A 530 -47.74 -31.06 -0.86
C GLY A 530 -47.99 -31.98 0.34
N VAL A 531 -47.23 -31.81 1.44
CA VAL A 531 -47.08 -32.85 2.48
C VAL A 531 -48.42 -33.17 3.15
N ASN A 532 -49.17 -32.15 3.54
CA ASN A 532 -50.47 -32.31 4.17
C ASN A 532 -51.55 -32.86 3.21
N THR A 533 -51.46 -32.53 1.92
CA THR A 533 -52.36 -33.07 0.88
C THR A 533 -52.09 -34.56 0.66
N PHE A 534 -50.82 -34.97 0.69
CA PHE A 534 -50.44 -36.38 0.64
C PHE A 534 -50.89 -37.14 1.90
N LEU A 535 -50.61 -36.61 3.11
CA LEU A 535 -50.99 -37.24 4.38
C LEU A 535 -52.50 -37.50 4.47
N LYS A 536 -53.34 -36.51 4.11
CA LYS A 536 -54.80 -36.65 4.03
C LYS A 536 -55.26 -37.73 3.04
N ARG A 537 -54.53 -37.95 1.94
CA ARG A 537 -54.82 -39.00 0.95
C ARG A 537 -54.40 -40.37 1.46
N ALA A 538 -53.19 -40.49 2.00
CA ALA A 538 -52.63 -41.74 2.50
C ALA A 538 -53.48 -42.32 3.64
N GLN A 539 -53.85 -41.50 4.62
CA GLN A 539 -54.65 -41.92 5.80
C GLN A 539 -56.12 -42.25 5.47
N LYS A 540 -56.63 -41.83 4.31
CA LYS A 540 -57.94 -42.25 3.79
C LYS A 540 -57.86 -43.51 2.90
N SER A 541 -56.67 -44.05 2.66
CA SER A 541 -56.45 -45.27 1.88
C SER A 541 -56.25 -46.48 2.79
N LEU A 542 -56.84 -47.62 2.41
CA LEU A 542 -56.60 -48.92 3.05
C LEU A 542 -55.10 -49.27 3.12
N ASN A 543 -54.31 -48.80 2.15
CA ASN A 543 -52.87 -49.05 2.06
C ASN A 543 -52.02 -47.94 2.71
N THR A 544 -52.53 -47.27 3.77
CA THR A 544 -51.87 -46.14 4.46
C THR A 544 -50.38 -46.41 4.75
N LYS A 545 -50.05 -47.58 5.31
CA LYS A 545 -48.67 -47.93 5.72
C LYS A 545 -47.70 -47.95 4.53
N GLN A 546 -48.10 -48.58 3.42
CA GLN A 546 -47.28 -48.67 2.21
C GLN A 546 -47.03 -47.27 1.62
N LEU A 547 -48.11 -46.48 1.44
CA LEU A 547 -48.02 -45.12 0.90
C LEU A 547 -47.11 -44.20 1.74
N LEU A 548 -47.13 -44.33 3.07
CA LEU A 548 -46.23 -43.58 3.94
C LEU A 548 -44.77 -44.02 3.77
N VAL A 549 -44.48 -45.33 3.68
CA VAL A 549 -43.12 -45.84 3.47
C VAL A 549 -42.58 -45.43 2.09
N GLU A 550 -43.36 -45.55 1.03
CA GLU A 550 -43.01 -45.09 -0.32
C GLU A 550 -42.72 -43.59 -0.36
N ARG A 551 -43.50 -42.78 0.38
CA ARG A 551 -43.26 -41.33 0.48
C ARG A 551 -42.03 -40.98 1.31
N ILE A 552 -41.73 -41.74 2.37
CA ILE A 552 -40.48 -41.60 3.13
C ILE A 552 -39.28 -41.94 2.25
N ALA A 553 -39.33 -43.01 1.46
CA ALA A 553 -38.28 -43.36 0.50
C ALA A 553 -38.07 -42.22 -0.52
N ALA A 554 -39.15 -41.69 -1.11
CA ALA A 554 -39.06 -40.55 -2.04
C ALA A 554 -38.48 -39.28 -1.39
N PHE A 555 -38.80 -39.01 -0.11
CA PHE A 555 -38.18 -37.91 0.63
C PHE A 555 -36.70 -38.16 0.93
N LEU A 556 -36.28 -39.39 1.25
CA LEU A 556 -34.87 -39.75 1.45
C LEU A 556 -34.06 -39.58 0.15
N THR A 557 -34.58 -40.03 -0.99
CA THR A 557 -33.97 -39.74 -2.30
C THR A 557 -33.84 -38.24 -2.54
N THR A 558 -34.90 -37.47 -2.25
CA THR A 558 -34.88 -36.01 -2.41
C THR A 558 -33.81 -35.36 -1.52
N ILE A 559 -33.69 -35.79 -0.26
CA ILE A 559 -32.69 -35.29 0.69
C ILE A 559 -31.28 -35.57 0.17
N ILE A 560 -30.97 -36.80 -0.23
CA ILE A 560 -29.65 -37.18 -0.77
C ILE A 560 -29.31 -36.31 -1.99
N THR A 561 -30.21 -36.20 -2.98
CA THR A 561 -29.95 -35.35 -4.16
C THR A 561 -29.78 -33.85 -3.82
N CYS A 562 -30.31 -33.38 -2.69
CA CYS A 562 -30.08 -32.02 -2.20
C CYS A 562 -28.74 -31.90 -1.43
N GLU A 563 -28.30 -32.95 -0.76
CA GLU A 563 -26.98 -33.01 -0.11
C GLU A 563 -25.86 -33.09 -1.16
N ASP A 564 -26.05 -33.88 -2.22
CA ASP A 564 -25.18 -33.94 -3.41
C ASP A 564 -25.07 -32.56 -4.08
N ALA A 565 -26.20 -31.92 -4.40
CA ALA A 565 -26.21 -30.58 -5.00
C ALA A 565 -25.58 -29.50 -4.08
N VAL A 566 -25.62 -29.69 -2.76
CA VAL A 566 -24.92 -28.83 -1.80
C VAL A 566 -23.42 -29.15 -1.72
N ALA A 567 -23.00 -30.37 -2.01
CA ALA A 567 -21.59 -30.73 -2.18
C ALA A 567 -21.02 -30.11 -3.47
N ASP A 568 -21.71 -30.26 -4.60
CA ASP A 568 -21.35 -29.62 -5.88
C ASP A 568 -21.15 -28.11 -5.74
N VAL A 569 -22.07 -27.43 -5.05
CA VAL A 569 -21.99 -25.98 -4.82
C VAL A 569 -20.82 -25.60 -3.90
N LYS A 570 -20.43 -26.46 -2.93
CA LYS A 570 -19.24 -26.25 -2.10
C LYS A 570 -17.94 -26.45 -2.89
N GLU A 571 -17.87 -27.46 -3.74
CA GLU A 571 -16.70 -27.68 -4.61
C GLU A 571 -16.54 -26.54 -5.62
N GLN A 572 -17.64 -26.09 -6.24
CA GLN A 572 -17.66 -24.90 -7.09
C GLN A 572 -17.23 -23.64 -6.33
N LEU A 573 -17.64 -23.47 -5.07
CA LEU A 573 -17.20 -22.34 -4.24
C LEU A 573 -15.69 -22.39 -3.96
N ALA A 574 -15.15 -23.55 -3.56
CA ALA A 574 -13.72 -23.74 -3.33
C ALA A 574 -12.90 -23.45 -4.61
N ALA A 575 -13.33 -23.97 -5.77
CA ALA A 575 -12.71 -23.69 -7.06
C ALA A 575 -12.79 -22.19 -7.46
N LYS A 576 -13.79 -21.46 -6.97
CA LYS A 576 -13.89 -20.00 -7.15
C LYS A 576 -12.96 -19.24 -6.22
N ASP A 577 -12.81 -19.67 -4.97
CA ASP A 577 -11.86 -19.08 -4.02
C ASP A 577 -10.41 -19.30 -4.46
N ASP A 578 -10.07 -20.48 -5.01
CA ASP A 578 -8.77 -20.74 -5.64
C ASP A 578 -8.55 -19.85 -6.89
N GLN A 579 -9.58 -19.69 -7.73
CA GLN A 579 -9.54 -18.78 -8.88
C GLN A 579 -9.30 -17.33 -8.45
N ILE A 580 -9.94 -16.88 -7.36
CA ILE A 580 -9.73 -15.56 -6.75
C ILE A 580 -8.30 -15.45 -6.20
N GLY A 581 -7.80 -16.44 -5.46
CA GLY A 581 -6.44 -16.46 -4.90
C GLY A 581 -5.35 -16.40 -5.97
N HIS A 582 -5.53 -17.10 -7.09
CA HIS A 582 -4.64 -16.98 -8.27
C HIS A 582 -4.72 -15.59 -8.91
N LEU A 583 -5.93 -15.02 -9.09
CA LEU A 583 -6.10 -13.67 -9.63
C LEU A 583 -5.48 -12.60 -8.71
N SER A 584 -5.62 -12.72 -7.39
CA SER A 584 -4.99 -11.81 -6.42
C SER A 584 -3.46 -11.87 -6.47
N ARG A 585 -2.86 -13.07 -6.58
CA ARG A 585 -1.40 -13.21 -6.82
C ARG A 585 -0.98 -12.55 -8.14
N LYS A 586 -1.72 -12.77 -9.22
CA LYS A 586 -1.45 -12.19 -10.54
C LYS A 586 -1.56 -10.65 -10.55
N ILE A 587 -2.53 -10.09 -9.83
CA ILE A 587 -2.68 -8.63 -9.66
C ILE A 587 -1.47 -8.07 -8.90
N ARG A 588 -1.05 -8.69 -7.79
CA ARG A 588 0.14 -8.27 -7.03
C ARG A 588 1.40 -8.26 -7.90
N TRP A 589 1.66 -9.34 -8.63
CA TRP A 589 2.81 -9.43 -9.55
C TRP A 589 2.78 -8.38 -10.66
N MET A 590 1.61 -8.09 -11.23
CA MET A 590 1.46 -7.00 -12.20
C MET A 590 1.75 -5.63 -11.60
N GLN A 591 1.38 -5.41 -10.33
CA GLN A 591 1.61 -4.14 -9.62
C GLN A 591 3.08 -3.97 -9.20
N GLU A 592 3.75 -5.04 -8.76
CA GLU A 592 5.21 -5.07 -8.52
C GLU A 592 6.01 -4.82 -9.82
N ARG A 593 5.56 -5.40 -10.94
CA ARG A 593 6.13 -5.07 -12.25
C ARG A 593 5.92 -3.60 -12.63
N LEU A 594 4.74 -3.04 -12.39
CA LEU A 594 4.46 -1.63 -12.70
C LEU A 594 5.37 -0.71 -11.88
N THR A 595 5.49 -0.91 -10.56
CA THR A 595 6.35 -0.06 -9.72
C THR A 595 7.81 -0.17 -10.11
N THR A 596 8.34 -1.35 -10.46
CA THR A 596 9.73 -1.47 -10.95
C THR A 596 9.96 -0.76 -12.30
N GLU A 597 8.97 -0.76 -13.20
CA GLU A 597 9.05 -0.02 -14.48
C GLU A 597 8.95 1.49 -14.27
N GLU A 598 8.09 1.95 -13.36
CA GLU A 598 8.00 3.36 -12.95
C GLU A 598 9.29 3.84 -12.27
N ASP A 599 9.89 3.04 -11.40
CA ASP A 599 11.14 3.38 -10.73
C ASP A 599 12.32 3.41 -11.71
N ALA A 600 12.31 2.55 -12.73
CA ALA A 600 13.25 2.63 -13.85
C ALA A 600 13.06 3.92 -14.66
N LYS A 601 11.81 4.31 -15.00
CA LYS A 601 11.49 5.57 -15.68
C LYS A 601 11.92 6.78 -14.84
N ARG A 602 11.64 6.80 -13.53
CA ARG A 602 12.09 7.84 -12.58
C ARG A 602 13.62 7.97 -12.58
N LYS A 603 14.35 6.87 -12.49
CA LYS A 603 15.84 6.84 -12.51
C LYS A 603 16.44 7.26 -13.87
N THR A 604 15.72 7.08 -14.97
CA THR A 604 16.15 7.58 -16.30
C THR A 604 15.82 9.06 -16.47
N LEU A 605 14.64 9.51 -16.03
CA LEU A 605 14.23 10.92 -16.06
C LEU A 605 15.16 11.79 -15.20
N LEU A 606 15.50 11.35 -13.98
CA LEU A 606 16.43 12.05 -13.11
C LEU A 606 17.84 12.18 -13.73
N ARG A 607 18.30 11.16 -14.45
CA ARG A 607 19.58 11.22 -15.20
C ARG A 607 19.51 12.18 -16.39
N TYR A 608 18.41 12.20 -17.14
CA TYR A 608 18.18 13.17 -18.21
C TYR A 608 18.14 14.61 -17.66
N VAL A 609 17.40 14.87 -16.57
CA VAL A 609 17.35 16.18 -15.91
C VAL A 609 18.73 16.61 -15.39
N HIS A 610 19.53 15.68 -14.85
CA HIS A 610 20.90 15.97 -14.43
C HIS A 610 21.82 16.34 -15.60
N GLU A 611 21.72 15.63 -16.73
CA GLU A 611 22.50 15.91 -17.96
C GLU A 611 22.08 17.20 -18.66
N VAL A 612 20.80 17.56 -18.64
CA VAL A 612 20.32 18.87 -19.10
C VAL A 612 20.81 19.98 -18.17
N LYS A 613 20.80 19.75 -16.85
CA LYS A 613 21.26 20.73 -15.86
C LYS A 613 22.78 20.95 -15.90
N SER A 614 23.59 19.90 -16.11
CA SER A 614 25.04 20.04 -16.27
C SER A 614 25.37 20.85 -17.54
N ARG A 615 24.71 20.56 -18.66
CA ARG A 615 24.88 21.34 -19.91
C ARG A 615 24.47 22.81 -19.77
N ALA A 616 23.39 23.10 -19.03
CA ALA A 616 22.98 24.48 -18.75
C ALA A 616 24.02 25.24 -17.89
N LEU A 617 24.72 24.55 -17.00
CA LEU A 617 25.80 25.11 -16.17
C LEU A 617 27.11 25.33 -16.98
N THR A 618 27.42 24.50 -17.98
CA THR A 618 28.58 24.74 -18.86
C THR A 618 28.32 25.87 -19.85
N VAL A 619 27.12 25.95 -20.44
CA VAL A 619 26.74 27.03 -21.39
C VAL A 619 26.73 28.43 -20.74
N SER A 620 26.66 28.51 -19.41
CA SER A 620 26.76 29.78 -18.67
C SER A 620 28.20 30.20 -18.31
N THR A 621 29.22 29.45 -18.76
CA THR A 621 30.64 29.74 -18.46
C THR A 621 31.46 30.08 -19.72
N ASP A 622 31.27 29.37 -20.84
CA ASP A 622 32.05 29.55 -22.07
C ASP A 622 31.22 30.10 -23.25
N LEU A 623 31.56 31.30 -23.73
CA LEU A 623 30.89 31.99 -24.86
C LEU A 623 31.59 31.76 -26.22
N SER A 624 32.24 30.60 -26.44
CA SER A 624 33.25 30.47 -27.50
C SER A 624 33.28 29.16 -28.31
N ASP A 625 32.29 28.25 -28.24
CA ASP A 625 32.25 27.11 -29.16
C ASP A 625 30.82 26.59 -29.50
N GLU A 626 30.29 27.03 -30.65
CA GLU A 626 28.86 26.89 -31.00
C GLU A 626 28.54 25.64 -31.85
N ARG A 627 29.49 24.72 -32.08
CA ARG A 627 29.38 23.71 -33.17
C ARG A 627 29.30 22.22 -32.79
N ASN A 628 29.21 21.87 -31.50
CA ASN A 628 29.17 20.45 -31.06
C ASN A 628 28.10 20.10 -30.00
N SER A 629 27.15 20.99 -29.71
CA SER A 629 26.17 20.85 -28.61
C SER A 629 25.07 19.77 -28.81
N GLY A 630 24.92 19.24 -30.03
CA GLY A 630 23.68 18.56 -30.48
C GLY A 630 23.42 17.11 -30.06
N ILE A 631 24.37 16.39 -29.42
CA ILE A 631 24.21 14.95 -29.15
C ILE A 631 24.21 14.64 -27.64
N LEU A 632 23.11 14.05 -27.14
CA LEU A 632 23.08 13.35 -25.85
C LEU A 632 23.47 11.88 -26.05
N LYS A 633 24.53 11.42 -25.38
CA LYS A 633 24.87 10.01 -25.25
C LYS A 633 24.42 9.48 -23.89
N LEU A 634 23.14 9.11 -23.78
CA LEU A 634 22.67 8.30 -22.66
C LEU A 634 23.20 6.87 -22.83
N PRO A 635 23.87 6.26 -21.83
CA PRO A 635 24.24 4.86 -21.89
C PRO A 635 22.98 3.98 -21.85
N GLU A 636 22.99 2.87 -22.59
CA GLU A 636 21.83 1.99 -22.71
C GLU A 636 21.37 1.45 -21.34
N SER A 637 20.18 1.85 -20.88
CA SER A 637 19.55 1.19 -19.75
C SER A 637 19.08 -0.19 -20.20
N GLY A 638 19.59 -1.25 -19.55
CA GLY A 638 19.29 -2.67 -19.87
C GLY A 638 17.85 -3.14 -19.62
N VAL A 639 16.85 -2.26 -19.78
CA VAL A 639 15.44 -2.62 -19.88
C VAL A 639 15.21 -3.21 -21.27
N GLY A 640 14.82 -4.49 -21.34
CA GLY A 640 14.84 -5.30 -22.56
C GLY A 640 14.21 -4.62 -23.79
N THR A 641 15.05 -4.25 -24.77
CA THR A 641 14.70 -3.42 -25.92
C THR A 641 13.88 -4.16 -26.98
N LYS A 642 12.60 -4.40 -26.68
CA LYS A 642 11.58 -4.79 -27.67
C LYS A 642 10.44 -3.77 -27.67
N LYS A 643 10.39 -2.95 -28.73
CA LYS A 643 9.40 -1.88 -29.03
C LYS A 643 9.64 -0.46 -28.44
N CYS A 644 10.91 0.00 -28.40
CA CYS A 644 11.22 1.44 -28.34
C CYS A 644 12.10 1.86 -29.52
N THR A 645 11.52 1.87 -30.73
CA THR A 645 12.15 2.46 -31.93
C THR A 645 12.05 3.99 -31.92
N PRO A 646 13.01 4.72 -32.52
CA PRO A 646 13.12 6.17 -32.40
C PRO A 646 12.16 6.92 -33.35
N LEU A 647 10.90 7.07 -32.95
CA LEU A 647 9.89 7.86 -33.69
C LEU A 647 9.85 9.36 -33.33
N LEU A 648 10.71 9.83 -32.41
CA LEU A 648 10.69 11.20 -31.88
C LEU A 648 11.67 12.18 -32.56
N LEU A 649 12.38 11.77 -33.62
CA LEU A 649 13.45 12.57 -34.25
C LEU A 649 13.14 13.03 -35.70
N SER A 650 11.86 13.16 -36.07
CA SER A 650 11.43 13.48 -37.45
C SER A 650 10.45 14.66 -37.56
N CYS A 651 10.23 15.44 -36.51
CA CYS A 651 9.18 16.48 -36.46
C CYS A 651 9.69 17.90 -36.12
N VAL A 652 10.92 18.27 -36.51
CA VAL A 652 11.43 19.65 -36.38
C VAL A 652 12.22 20.12 -37.63
N THR A 653 11.69 19.84 -38.83
CA THR A 653 12.17 20.47 -40.09
C THR A 653 11.05 20.55 -41.14
N LEU A 654 10.39 21.70 -41.26
CA LEU A 654 9.82 22.29 -42.48
C LEU A 654 9.27 23.70 -42.12
N PRO A 655 9.41 24.73 -42.98
CA PRO A 655 9.00 26.09 -42.65
C PRO A 655 7.52 26.34 -42.98
N MET A 656 6.85 27.17 -42.16
CA MET A 656 5.58 27.78 -42.52
C MET A 656 5.64 29.29 -42.31
N SER A 657 5.78 30.02 -43.41
CA SER A 657 5.61 31.47 -43.46
C SER A 657 4.11 31.80 -43.50
N VAL A 658 3.56 32.28 -42.38
CA VAL A 658 2.18 32.79 -42.32
C VAL A 658 2.17 34.13 -41.60
N ASN A 659 1.90 35.21 -42.34
CA ASN A 659 1.58 36.51 -41.75
C ASN A 659 0.20 36.44 -41.09
N PHE A 660 0.06 36.99 -39.88
CA PHE A 660 -1.23 37.45 -39.38
C PHE A 660 -1.06 38.78 -38.65
N ASN A 661 -1.95 39.73 -38.95
CA ASN A 661 -1.89 41.07 -38.39
C ASN A 661 -2.36 41.10 -36.94
N CYS A 662 -1.73 41.94 -36.12
CA CYS A 662 -2.26 42.33 -34.82
C CYS A 662 -3.21 43.53 -35.00
N GLU A 663 -4.52 43.29 -35.01
CA GLU A 663 -5.49 44.35 -34.67
C GLU A 663 -5.74 44.34 -33.16
N ALA A 664 -5.81 45.52 -32.56
CA ALA A 664 -6.02 45.72 -31.13
C ALA A 664 -7.18 46.70 -30.90
N THR A 665 -8.12 46.34 -30.02
CA THR A 665 -9.17 47.21 -29.45
C THR A 665 -9.85 46.45 -28.27
N PRO A 666 -10.62 47.08 -27.35
CA PRO A 666 -10.18 47.03 -25.95
C PRO A 666 -11.22 46.53 -24.93
N SER A 667 -10.81 46.59 -23.65
CA SER A 667 -11.56 46.27 -22.42
C SER A 667 -12.88 47.02 -22.21
N PRO A 668 -13.80 46.43 -21.42
CA PRO A 668 -14.17 47.00 -20.09
C PRO A 668 -13.69 46.07 -18.95
N VAL A 669 -13.11 46.49 -17.81
CA VAL A 669 -13.46 47.49 -16.77
C VAL A 669 -14.22 46.88 -15.56
N LYS A 670 -13.48 46.78 -14.44
CA LYS A 670 -13.87 46.80 -13.00
C LYS A 670 -15.03 45.92 -12.48
N GLU A 671 -14.74 45.23 -11.38
CA GLU A 671 -15.43 45.54 -10.10
C GLU A 671 -14.47 45.38 -8.90
N HIS A 672 -14.92 45.70 -7.68
CA HIS A 672 -14.08 46.12 -6.55
C HIS A 672 -14.03 45.12 -5.36
N GLU A 673 -12.83 44.92 -4.81
CA GLU A 673 -12.48 44.90 -3.36
C GLU A 673 -13.22 43.98 -2.34
N PRO A 674 -12.76 43.89 -1.06
CA PRO A 674 -11.51 44.38 -0.47
C PRO A 674 -10.64 43.27 0.19
N LEU A 675 -9.42 43.63 0.59
CA LEU A 675 -8.70 42.90 1.64
C LEU A 675 -9.25 43.28 3.02
N GLN A 676 -9.13 42.39 4.00
CA GLN A 676 -9.18 42.77 5.42
C GLN A 676 -8.05 42.06 6.19
N GLN A 677 -7.45 42.77 7.16
CA GLN A 677 -6.24 42.35 7.86
C GLN A 677 -6.55 41.59 9.15
N CYS A 678 -5.69 40.62 9.48
CA CYS A 678 -5.12 40.36 10.80
C CYS A 678 -3.72 39.76 10.61
#